data_AF-A0A0P6XU61-F1
#
_entry.id   AF-A0A0P6XU61-F1
#
_cell.length_a   1.000
_cell.length_b   1.000
_cell.length_c   1.000
_cell.angle_alpha   90.00
_cell.angle_beta   90.00
_cell.angle_gamma   90.00
#
_symmetry.space_group_name_H-M   'P 1'
#
loop_
_entity.id
_entity.type
_entity.pdbx_description
1 polymer ?
#
loop_
_entity_poly.entity_id
_entity_poly.type
_entity_poly.pdbx_seq_one_letter_code
_entity_poly.pdbx_strand_id
1 'polypeptide(L)'
;MSILMNRHCRISGLILIAVWLVFGLVGCSLAADVTPPPNVQSFVAAQPTPTHATLPLVPPDPRQGEAIYREKCAPCHGESGLGDGPQATQLPVAVPALADPQLAREASPAAWYAMVTQGNVERYMPGFRSLSDRQRWDVVAYALSLSLSEKMLQRGAEIYARECQACHGPKGEGDGPRAKSLGITLSNWRSEPGILAERSLREIYKAVQAGVTPAMPAFAQTLSDDDLWAVAGYVRWLSFVSPSPTLGTTGVEATPLAATPPAGSASQATQAPTTLPSTVALVTVKGQVNNVTLGKALTGVEVRLLAFDGMTAAFERSARTDAQGRFTFSEVEIQPGRILLATVSYQNLSFESQAYHVQDQDMTSTDQPIDLSVAVYETTTDTSVLYADRMHVFLDVLNNERLQVVELLLYSNVSDRVLVPSEAGGPVFTVALPAGAENLQFQDGTLGERYVATSGGFGDTEPVYPGMSHQLLFAYELPMARQVSLSIPVPMPVEAAVIMAPQEGVSLSGPQLQAIGTRQVQGVNLQVFTASALQAGSTLDLTLGVRRAFPWRLNLNAGNSLIVGLVVFIAVALGLGVWYWRQVRLPQRTEPSPEIESEDPVAILDAIIALDDLYRAGELPEEAYRTRREELKARLRNLKQPKDS
;
A
#
# COMPACT_ATOMS: atom_id res chain seq x y z
N MET A 1 -85.55 -49.50 1.63
CA MET A 1 -84.89 -48.44 2.44
C MET A 1 -83.46 -48.92 2.72
N SER A 2 -82.61 -49.24 1.74
CA SER A 2 -82.18 -48.57 0.49
C SER A 2 -81.50 -47.23 0.76
N ILE A 3 -80.16 -47.27 0.65
CA ILE A 3 -79.14 -46.20 0.61
C ILE A 3 -78.08 -46.41 1.72
N LEU A 4 -77.23 -47.40 1.50
CA LEU A 4 -75.93 -47.52 2.16
C LEU A 4 -74.92 -48.20 1.23
N MET A 5 -74.82 -47.73 -0.04
CA MET A 5 -73.75 -48.16 -0.94
C MET A 5 -73.69 -47.28 -2.20
N ASN A 6 -73.21 -46.03 -2.10
CA ASN A 6 -72.61 -45.31 -3.23
C ASN A 6 -72.16 -43.91 -2.82
N ARG A 7 -70.94 -43.75 -2.33
CA ARG A 7 -70.22 -42.44 -2.36
C ARG A 7 -68.72 -42.52 -2.07
N HIS A 8 -68.10 -43.69 -2.24
CA HIS A 8 -66.64 -43.85 -2.14
C HIS A 8 -65.95 -44.06 -3.50
N CYS A 9 -66.65 -43.80 -4.62
CA CYS A 9 -66.11 -44.04 -5.97
C CYS A 9 -66.09 -42.78 -6.88
N ARG A 10 -66.07 -41.56 -6.32
CA ARG A 10 -65.99 -40.32 -7.11
C ARG A 10 -65.03 -39.23 -6.60
N ILE A 11 -64.23 -39.50 -5.57
CA ILE A 11 -63.25 -38.53 -5.05
C ILE A 11 -61.79 -38.99 -5.29
N SER A 12 -61.56 -40.25 -5.64
CA SER A 12 -60.22 -40.78 -5.96
C SER A 12 -59.79 -40.62 -7.44
N GLY A 13 -60.64 -40.06 -8.30
CA GLY A 13 -60.37 -39.93 -9.75
C GLY A 13 -59.93 -38.54 -10.23
N LEU A 14 -59.99 -37.50 -9.38
CA LEU A 14 -59.67 -36.11 -9.77
C LEU A 14 -58.42 -35.54 -9.10
N ILE A 15 -57.80 -36.26 -8.16
CA ILE A 15 -56.53 -35.87 -7.53
C ILE A 15 -55.32 -36.59 -8.18
N LEU A 16 -55.56 -37.67 -8.95
CA LEU A 16 -54.51 -38.45 -9.61
C LEU A 16 -54.12 -37.95 -11.02
N ILE A 17 -54.80 -36.94 -11.56
CA ILE A 17 -54.47 -36.32 -12.87
C ILE A 17 -53.73 -34.98 -12.70
N ALA A 18 -53.79 -34.35 -11.52
CA ALA A 18 -53.03 -33.12 -11.23
C ALA A 18 -51.58 -33.38 -10.79
N VAL A 19 -51.23 -34.61 -10.42
CA VAL A 19 -49.86 -34.97 -9.99
C VAL A 19 -48.99 -35.49 -11.16
N TRP A 20 -49.59 -35.83 -12.30
CA TRP A 20 -48.86 -36.30 -13.50
C TRP A 20 -48.56 -35.22 -14.54
N LEU A 21 -48.93 -33.96 -14.29
CA LEU A 21 -48.67 -32.82 -15.20
C LEU A 21 -47.64 -31.81 -14.66
N VAL A 22 -46.92 -32.16 -13.58
CA VAL A 22 -45.78 -31.37 -13.07
C VAL A 22 -44.45 -32.15 -13.17
N PHE A 23 -44.48 -33.45 -13.49
CA PHE A 23 -43.28 -34.29 -13.65
C PHE A 23 -42.76 -34.42 -15.11
N GLY A 24 -43.08 -33.46 -15.98
CA GLY A 24 -42.77 -33.51 -17.41
C GLY A 24 -41.78 -32.45 -17.93
N LEU A 25 -41.21 -31.59 -17.09
CA LEU A 25 -40.36 -30.47 -17.54
C LEU A 25 -39.20 -30.18 -16.58
N VAL A 26 -38.43 -31.19 -16.18
CA VAL A 26 -37.01 -31.00 -15.79
C VAL A 26 -36.23 -32.25 -16.21
N GLY A 27 -36.17 -32.49 -17.51
CA GLY A 27 -35.25 -33.43 -18.13
C GLY A 27 -34.25 -32.63 -18.95
N CYS A 28 -33.08 -32.34 -18.38
CA CYS A 28 -31.78 -32.20 -19.02
C CYS A 28 -30.81 -31.53 -18.05
N SER A 29 -30.08 -32.35 -17.29
CA SER A 29 -28.65 -32.17 -17.00
C SER A 29 -28.14 -33.40 -16.25
N LEU A 30 -27.83 -34.45 -17.03
CA LEU A 30 -27.01 -35.58 -16.59
C LEU A 30 -25.55 -35.23 -16.89
N ALA A 31 -24.79 -34.88 -15.86
CA ALA A 31 -23.34 -35.12 -15.80
C ALA A 31 -22.87 -35.03 -14.33
N ALA A 32 -22.71 -36.21 -13.72
CA ALA A 32 -21.83 -36.56 -12.59
C ALA A 32 -21.78 -35.65 -11.34
N ASP A 33 -22.63 -35.97 -10.36
CA ASP A 33 -22.42 -35.62 -8.95
C ASP A 33 -21.57 -36.73 -8.29
N VAL A 34 -20.27 -36.49 -8.17
CA VAL A 34 -19.37 -37.27 -7.31
C VAL A 34 -19.07 -36.36 -6.12
N THR A 35 -19.83 -36.52 -5.05
CA THR A 35 -19.58 -35.83 -3.78
C THR A 35 -18.37 -36.46 -3.09
N PRO A 36 -17.29 -35.71 -2.79
CA PRO A 36 -16.27 -36.17 -1.85
C PRO A 36 -16.81 -36.09 -0.41
N PRO A 37 -16.32 -36.93 0.52
CA PRO A 37 -16.78 -36.94 1.90
C PRO A 37 -16.49 -35.60 2.61
N PRO A 38 -17.33 -35.19 3.59
CA PRO A 38 -17.09 -33.97 4.35
C PRO A 38 -15.83 -34.19 5.19
N ASN A 39 -14.90 -33.21 5.14
CA ASN A 39 -13.61 -33.14 5.84
C ASN A 39 -12.34 -33.40 5.01
N VAL A 40 -12.34 -33.06 3.72
CA VAL A 40 -11.09 -32.74 3.02
C VAL A 40 -11.27 -31.41 2.31
N GLN A 41 -10.81 -30.32 2.93
CA GLN A 41 -10.61 -29.07 2.19
C GLN A 41 -9.45 -29.32 1.23
N SER A 42 -9.77 -29.54 -0.05
CA SER A 42 -8.79 -29.45 -1.12
C SER A 42 -8.12 -28.08 -1.00
N PHE A 43 -6.79 -28.06 -0.81
CA PHE A 43 -6.02 -26.84 -0.97
C PHE A 43 -6.17 -26.40 -2.42
N VAL A 44 -7.12 -25.50 -2.68
CA VAL A 44 -6.99 -24.58 -3.79
C VAL A 44 -5.78 -23.74 -3.42
N ALA A 45 -4.67 -23.94 -4.12
CA ALA A 45 -3.53 -23.05 -4.00
C ALA A 45 -4.07 -21.62 -4.15
N ALA A 46 -3.93 -20.82 -3.10
CA ALA A 46 -4.25 -19.41 -3.16
C ALA A 46 -3.49 -18.85 -4.37
N GLN A 47 -4.22 -18.21 -5.30
CA GLN A 47 -3.55 -17.43 -6.32
C GLN A 47 -2.63 -16.44 -5.59
N PRO A 48 -1.37 -16.26 -6.02
CA PRO A 48 -0.47 -15.32 -5.38
C PRO A 48 -1.15 -13.95 -5.40
N THR A 49 -1.52 -13.48 -4.22
CA THR A 49 -2.04 -12.14 -4.02
C THR A 49 -0.92 -11.19 -4.44
N PRO A 50 -1.17 -10.12 -5.22
CA PRO A 50 -0.13 -9.17 -5.56
C PRO A 50 0.43 -8.60 -4.26
N THR A 51 1.70 -8.92 -3.98
CA THR A 51 2.49 -8.35 -2.89
C THR A 51 2.36 -6.83 -2.99
N HIS A 52 1.64 -6.20 -2.06
CA HIS A 52 1.53 -4.75 -2.02
C HIS A 52 2.94 -4.17 -1.88
N ALA A 53 3.37 -3.36 -2.85
CA ALA A 53 4.67 -2.70 -2.82
C ALA A 53 4.81 -1.84 -1.55
N THR A 54 5.87 -2.06 -0.76
CA THR A 54 6.22 -1.18 0.36
C THR A 54 6.48 0.22 -0.19
N LEU A 55 5.52 1.15 -0.05
CA LEU A 55 5.68 2.51 -0.56
C LEU A 55 6.85 3.24 0.12
N PRO A 56 7.55 4.15 -0.60
CA PRO A 56 8.65 4.88 -0.02
C PRO A 56 8.10 5.83 1.04
N LEU A 57 8.75 5.85 2.21
CA LEU A 57 8.45 6.80 3.29
C LEU A 57 9.24 8.10 3.16
N VAL A 58 10.38 8.04 2.48
CA VAL A 58 11.28 9.16 2.21
C VAL A 58 11.52 9.25 0.71
N PRO A 59 11.74 10.45 0.15
CA PRO A 59 12.02 10.60 -1.27
C PRO A 59 13.21 9.71 -1.68
N PRO A 60 13.05 8.88 -2.72
CA PRO A 60 14.17 8.14 -3.29
C PRO A 60 15.26 9.09 -3.83
N ASP A 61 16.53 8.69 -3.73
CA ASP A 61 17.68 9.45 -4.24
C ASP A 61 18.25 8.76 -5.50
N PRO A 62 18.01 9.30 -6.70
CA PRO A 62 18.51 8.71 -7.93
C PRO A 62 20.05 8.68 -7.99
N ARG A 63 20.78 9.49 -7.23
CA ARG A 63 22.25 9.45 -7.19
C ARG A 63 22.77 8.20 -6.50
N GLN A 64 22.09 7.75 -5.44
CA GLN A 64 22.42 6.46 -4.81
C GLN A 64 22.00 5.29 -5.69
N GLY A 65 20.91 5.47 -6.46
CA GLY A 65 20.42 4.50 -7.43
C GLY A 65 21.35 4.30 -8.63
N GLU A 66 22.09 5.32 -9.05
CA GLU A 66 22.99 5.27 -10.22
C GLU A 66 24.05 4.18 -10.08
N ALA A 67 24.73 4.10 -8.93
CA ALA A 67 25.77 3.10 -8.69
C ALA A 67 25.20 1.67 -8.77
N ILE A 68 24.03 1.47 -8.17
CA ILE A 68 23.31 0.19 -8.20
C ILE A 68 22.88 -0.15 -9.63
N TYR A 69 22.35 0.83 -10.35
CA TYR A 69 21.91 0.64 -11.73
C TYR A 69 23.09 0.24 -12.62
N ARG A 70 24.22 0.96 -12.54
CA ARG A 70 25.41 0.67 -13.34
C ARG A 70 25.93 -0.74 -13.09
N GLU A 71 25.98 -1.15 -11.83
CA GLU A 71 26.48 -2.47 -11.44
C GLU A 71 25.50 -3.60 -11.79
N LYS A 72 24.19 -3.40 -11.54
CA LYS A 72 23.21 -4.49 -11.49
C LYS A 72 22.14 -4.46 -12.59
N CYS A 73 21.97 -3.34 -13.29
CA CYS A 73 20.89 -3.15 -14.27
C CYS A 73 21.42 -2.82 -15.68
N ALA A 74 22.45 -1.98 -15.79
CA ALA A 74 23.06 -1.57 -17.06
C ALA A 74 23.60 -2.73 -17.93
N PRO A 75 24.08 -3.86 -17.38
CA PRO A 75 24.48 -5.00 -18.21
C PRO A 75 23.38 -5.49 -19.16
N CYS A 76 22.10 -5.41 -18.75
CA CYS A 76 20.95 -5.73 -19.61
C CYS A 76 20.28 -4.46 -20.17
N HIS A 77 19.98 -3.48 -19.32
CA HIS A 77 19.22 -2.30 -19.73
C HIS A 77 20.05 -1.22 -20.44
N GLY A 78 21.38 -1.36 -20.50
CA GLY A 78 22.30 -0.37 -21.04
C GLY A 78 22.56 0.79 -20.06
N GLU A 79 23.73 1.43 -20.17
CA GLU A 79 24.11 2.60 -19.36
C GLU A 79 23.09 3.74 -19.47
N SER A 80 22.59 3.96 -20.70
CA SER A 80 21.55 4.95 -20.98
C SER A 80 20.13 4.41 -20.84
N GLY A 81 19.93 3.17 -20.40
CA GLY A 81 18.59 2.59 -20.24
C GLY A 81 17.86 2.27 -21.55
N LEU A 82 18.56 2.08 -22.67
CA LEU A 82 17.94 1.84 -23.97
C LEU A 82 17.71 0.36 -24.28
N GLY A 83 17.94 -0.54 -23.31
CA GLY A 83 17.83 -1.98 -23.52
C GLY A 83 18.93 -2.54 -24.42
N ASP A 84 20.04 -1.83 -24.53
CA ASP A 84 21.19 -2.10 -25.40
C ASP A 84 22.43 -2.51 -24.58
N GLY A 85 22.23 -2.98 -23.35
CA GLY A 85 23.31 -3.51 -22.53
C GLY A 85 24.00 -4.69 -23.22
N PRO A 86 25.29 -4.94 -22.91
CA PRO A 86 26.05 -6.03 -23.54
C PRO A 86 25.39 -7.42 -23.39
N GLN A 87 24.57 -7.61 -22.34
CA GLN A 87 23.82 -8.85 -22.09
C GLN A 87 22.44 -8.86 -22.77
N ALA A 88 21.94 -7.72 -23.26
CA ALA A 88 20.62 -7.61 -23.88
C ALA A 88 20.49 -8.43 -25.16
N THR A 89 21.57 -8.49 -25.96
CA THR A 89 21.62 -9.22 -27.24
C THR A 89 21.60 -10.74 -27.08
N GLN A 90 21.82 -11.22 -25.85
CA GLN A 90 21.86 -12.66 -25.52
C GLN A 90 20.51 -13.17 -25.02
N LEU A 91 19.57 -12.28 -24.73
CA LEU A 91 18.24 -12.68 -24.28
C LEU A 91 17.33 -12.98 -25.48
N PRO A 92 16.52 -14.05 -25.41
CA PRO A 92 15.53 -14.36 -26.45
C PRO A 92 14.35 -13.38 -26.44
N VAL A 93 14.35 -12.44 -25.50
CA VAL A 93 13.36 -11.38 -25.35
C VAL A 93 14.06 -10.02 -25.37
N ALA A 94 13.46 -9.06 -26.07
CA ALA A 94 13.98 -7.70 -26.07
C ALA A 94 13.94 -7.13 -24.64
N VAL A 95 15.07 -6.59 -24.20
CA VAL A 95 15.15 -5.86 -22.93
C VAL A 95 14.40 -4.53 -23.09
N PRO A 96 13.49 -4.18 -22.16
CA PRO A 96 12.79 -2.91 -22.24
C PRO A 96 13.75 -1.72 -22.17
N ALA A 97 13.57 -0.77 -23.09
CA ALA A 97 14.23 0.52 -23.07
C ALA A 97 13.61 1.40 -21.97
N LEU A 98 14.13 1.33 -20.75
CA LEU A 98 13.67 2.10 -19.59
C LEU A 98 13.73 3.62 -19.81
N ALA A 99 14.65 4.10 -20.65
CA ALA A 99 14.75 5.50 -21.02
C ALA A 99 13.78 5.92 -22.13
N ASP A 100 13.08 4.98 -22.79
CA ASP A 100 12.03 5.32 -23.73
C ASP A 100 10.89 6.03 -22.99
N PRO A 101 10.60 7.30 -23.34
CA PRO A 101 9.53 8.04 -22.69
C PRO A 101 8.17 7.34 -22.83
N GLN A 102 7.89 6.60 -23.90
CA GLN A 102 6.60 5.93 -24.05
C GLN A 102 6.42 4.83 -22.99
N LEU A 103 7.44 4.00 -22.79
CA LEU A 103 7.44 2.97 -21.75
C LEU A 103 7.38 3.59 -20.34
N ALA A 104 8.27 4.54 -20.05
CA ALA A 104 8.39 5.14 -18.73
C ALA A 104 7.12 5.90 -18.31
N ARG A 105 6.38 6.46 -19.27
CA ARG A 105 5.14 7.21 -18.99
C ARG A 105 4.02 6.35 -18.44
N GLU A 106 3.93 5.10 -18.89
CA GLU A 106 2.86 4.18 -18.49
C GLU A 106 3.15 3.50 -17.15
N ALA A 107 4.40 3.47 -16.71
CA ALA A 107 4.79 2.84 -15.45
C ALA A 107 4.69 3.76 -14.23
N SER A 108 4.21 3.21 -13.12
CA SER A 108 4.36 3.84 -11.80
C SER A 108 5.66 3.37 -11.12
N PRO A 109 6.30 4.21 -10.28
CA PRO A 109 7.45 3.80 -9.48
C PRO A 109 7.18 2.56 -8.64
N ALA A 110 5.98 2.42 -8.06
CA ALA A 110 5.58 1.24 -7.31
C ALA A 110 5.51 -0.02 -8.17
N ALA A 111 5.08 0.09 -9.43
CA ALA A 111 5.10 -1.04 -10.37
C ALA A 111 6.53 -1.46 -10.72
N TRP A 112 7.43 -0.50 -10.98
CA TRP A 112 8.83 -0.80 -11.23
C TRP A 112 9.55 -1.32 -9.99
N TYR A 113 9.23 -0.81 -8.80
CA TYR A 113 9.72 -1.35 -7.54
C TYR A 113 9.30 -2.80 -7.33
N ALA A 114 8.02 -3.13 -7.58
CA ALA A 114 7.54 -4.51 -7.51
C ALA A 114 8.28 -5.41 -8.51
N MET A 115 8.50 -4.92 -9.73
CA MET A 115 9.26 -5.65 -10.77
C MET A 115 10.73 -5.85 -10.39
N VAL A 116 11.41 -4.84 -9.86
CA VAL A 116 12.79 -4.97 -9.35
C VAL A 116 12.84 -5.93 -8.16
N THR A 117 11.83 -5.91 -7.28
CA THR A 117 11.79 -6.77 -6.09
C THR A 117 11.53 -8.23 -6.43
N GLN A 118 10.58 -8.49 -7.33
CA GLN A 118 10.12 -9.84 -7.66
C GLN A 118 10.90 -10.44 -8.84
N GLY A 119 11.47 -9.58 -9.69
CA GLY A 119 11.98 -9.96 -10.99
C GLY A 119 10.84 -10.31 -11.96
N ASN A 120 11.23 -10.73 -13.14
CA ASN A 120 10.40 -11.43 -14.09
C ASN A 120 11.23 -12.56 -14.69
N VAL A 121 11.19 -13.71 -14.04
CA VAL A 121 11.99 -14.89 -14.41
C VAL A 121 11.66 -15.41 -15.82
N GLU A 122 10.40 -15.29 -16.25
CA GLU A 122 9.97 -15.66 -17.62
C GLU A 122 10.61 -14.76 -18.68
N ARG A 123 11.01 -13.54 -18.29
CA ARG A 123 11.71 -12.58 -19.14
C ARG A 123 13.16 -12.35 -18.72
N TYR A 124 13.74 -13.30 -17.97
CA TYR A 124 15.15 -13.30 -17.60
C TYR A 124 15.59 -12.07 -16.77
N MET A 125 14.65 -11.40 -16.10
CA MET A 125 14.94 -10.34 -15.15
C MET A 125 14.97 -10.93 -13.74
N PRO A 126 16.12 -11.00 -13.05
CA PRO A 126 16.16 -11.54 -11.68
C PRO A 126 15.46 -10.60 -10.69
N GLY A 127 15.04 -11.15 -9.56
CA GLY A 127 14.55 -10.36 -8.43
C GLY A 127 15.72 -9.86 -7.58
N PHE A 128 15.71 -8.59 -7.21
CA PHE A 128 16.78 -7.93 -6.48
C PHE A 128 16.49 -7.82 -4.98
N ARG A 129 15.94 -8.89 -4.37
CA ARG A 129 15.62 -8.91 -2.93
C ARG A 129 16.84 -8.78 -2.02
N SER A 130 18.04 -9.03 -2.54
CA SER A 130 19.33 -8.80 -1.87
C SER A 130 19.64 -7.31 -1.64
N LEU A 131 19.02 -6.40 -2.41
CA LEU A 131 19.05 -4.97 -2.13
C LEU A 131 18.02 -4.65 -1.04
N SER A 132 18.34 -3.72 -0.13
CA SER A 132 17.35 -3.17 0.81
C SER A 132 16.18 -2.48 0.09
N ASP A 133 15.02 -2.32 0.76
CA ASP A 133 13.87 -1.57 0.24
C ASP A 133 14.29 -0.18 -0.25
N ARG A 134 15.16 0.51 0.52
CA ARG A 134 15.69 1.82 0.15
C ARG A 134 16.49 1.78 -1.14
N GLN A 135 17.41 0.83 -1.27
CA GLN A 135 18.24 0.66 -2.47
C GLN A 135 17.39 0.34 -3.72
N ARG A 136 16.35 -0.48 -3.57
CA ARG A 136 15.40 -0.76 -4.66
C ARG A 136 14.58 0.47 -5.06
N TRP A 137 14.19 1.32 -4.10
CA TRP A 137 13.55 2.60 -4.40
C TRP A 137 14.48 3.59 -5.10
N ASP A 138 15.73 3.69 -4.65
CA ASP A 138 16.75 4.58 -5.22
C ASP A 138 17.08 4.18 -6.69
N VAL A 139 17.26 2.89 -6.98
CA VAL A 139 17.53 2.41 -8.35
C VAL A 139 16.33 2.61 -9.29
N VAL A 140 15.10 2.45 -8.78
CA VAL A 140 13.87 2.75 -9.55
C VAL A 140 13.79 4.23 -9.89
N ALA A 141 14.14 5.11 -8.95
CA ALA A 141 14.16 6.55 -9.18
C ALA A 141 15.21 6.94 -10.23
N TYR A 142 16.40 6.33 -10.18
CA TYR A 142 17.41 6.51 -11.22
C TYR A 142 16.92 6.04 -12.58
N ALA A 143 16.40 4.81 -12.69
CA ALA A 143 15.90 4.25 -13.94
C ALA A 143 14.80 5.13 -14.56
N LEU A 144 13.88 5.65 -13.75
CA LEU A 144 12.84 6.58 -14.23
C LEU A 144 13.42 7.91 -14.72
N SER A 145 14.46 8.40 -14.06
CA SER A 145 15.13 9.65 -14.43
C SER A 145 15.78 9.61 -15.81
N LEU A 146 16.15 8.42 -16.30
CA LEU A 146 16.73 8.25 -17.65
C LEU A 146 15.78 8.70 -18.77
N SER A 147 14.46 8.66 -18.53
CA SER A 147 13.44 9.16 -19.47
C SER A 147 13.16 10.67 -19.35
N LEU A 148 13.70 11.32 -18.31
CA LEU A 148 13.44 12.72 -17.97
C LEU A 148 14.60 13.61 -18.43
N SER A 149 14.59 14.00 -19.71
CA SER A 149 15.63 14.89 -20.26
C SER A 149 15.70 16.22 -19.50
N GLU A 150 16.91 16.79 -19.40
CA GLU A 150 17.14 18.10 -18.75
C GLU A 150 16.25 19.19 -19.36
N LYS A 151 16.10 19.21 -20.69
CA LYS A 151 15.22 20.16 -21.40
C LYS A 151 13.76 20.02 -20.97
N MET A 152 13.26 18.79 -20.79
CA MET A 152 11.91 18.53 -20.31
C MET A 152 11.74 19.02 -18.87
N LEU A 153 12.71 18.74 -17.98
CA LEU A 153 12.67 19.17 -16.60
C LEU A 153 12.74 20.70 -16.46
N GLN A 154 13.59 21.36 -17.24
CA GLN A 154 13.70 22.82 -17.27
C GLN A 154 12.37 23.45 -17.73
N ARG A 155 11.79 22.96 -18.82
CA ARG A 155 10.50 23.44 -19.32
C ARG A 155 9.38 23.21 -18.29
N GLY A 156 9.36 22.03 -17.67
CA GLY A 156 8.40 21.69 -16.62
C GLY A 156 8.54 22.57 -15.39
N ALA A 157 9.77 22.91 -14.98
CA ALA A 157 10.04 23.80 -13.86
C ALA A 157 9.51 25.22 -14.09
N GLU A 158 9.70 25.76 -15.30
CA GLU A 158 9.18 27.08 -15.69
C GLU A 158 7.64 27.13 -15.65
N ILE A 159 7.00 26.08 -16.16
CA ILE A 159 5.53 25.96 -16.13
C ILE A 159 5.06 25.80 -14.68
N TYR A 160 5.69 24.93 -13.90
CA TYR A 160 5.33 24.69 -12.51
C TYR A 160 5.43 25.95 -11.66
N ALA A 161 6.51 26.72 -11.82
CA ALA A 161 6.70 27.98 -11.12
C ALA A 161 5.64 29.03 -11.48
N ARG A 162 5.11 29.02 -12.70
CA ARG A 162 4.09 29.97 -13.14
C ARG A 162 2.68 29.54 -12.76
N GLU A 163 2.36 28.26 -12.97
CA GLU A 163 0.98 27.74 -12.93
C GLU A 163 0.65 26.93 -11.67
N CYS A 164 1.63 26.26 -11.06
CA CYS A 164 1.39 25.21 -10.05
C CYS A 164 1.81 25.61 -8.63
N GLN A 165 2.96 26.30 -8.49
CA GLN A 165 3.59 26.56 -7.18
C GLN A 165 2.70 27.39 -6.25
N ALA A 166 1.79 28.21 -6.79
CA ALA A 166 0.92 29.07 -6.00
C ALA A 166 0.02 28.25 -5.05
N CYS A 167 -0.32 27.03 -5.43
CA CYS A 167 -1.08 26.09 -4.59
C CYS A 167 -0.17 24.97 -4.06
N HIS A 168 0.64 24.34 -4.91
CA HIS A 168 1.43 23.16 -4.53
C HIS A 168 2.74 23.47 -3.80
N GLY A 169 3.11 24.75 -3.64
CA GLY A 169 4.39 25.17 -3.09
C GLY A 169 5.54 25.04 -4.10
N PRO A 170 6.69 25.69 -3.90
CA PRO A 170 7.83 25.63 -4.83
C PRO A 170 8.46 24.23 -4.94
N LYS A 171 8.19 23.39 -3.94
CA LYS A 171 8.80 22.07 -3.75
C LYS A 171 7.79 20.92 -3.75
N GLY A 172 6.51 21.17 -4.07
CA GLY A 172 5.45 20.16 -3.98
C GLY A 172 4.97 19.87 -2.55
N GLU A 173 5.16 20.81 -1.63
CA GLU A 173 4.83 20.67 -0.20
C GLU A 173 3.35 20.90 0.11
N GLY A 174 2.57 21.36 -0.88
CA GLY A 174 1.13 21.63 -0.72
C GLY A 174 0.83 22.90 0.08
N ASP A 175 1.83 23.74 0.32
CA ASP A 175 1.79 24.90 1.23
C ASP A 175 1.87 26.24 0.49
N GLY A 176 1.59 26.26 -0.82
CA GLY A 176 1.64 27.47 -1.63
C GLY A 176 0.76 28.59 -1.07
N PRO A 177 1.03 29.86 -1.39
CA PRO A 177 0.33 31.02 -0.82
C PRO A 177 -1.20 30.99 -1.02
N ARG A 178 -1.69 30.27 -2.05
CA ARG A 178 -3.13 30.07 -2.30
C ARG A 178 -3.69 28.79 -1.68
N ALA A 179 -2.87 27.84 -1.22
CA ALA A 179 -3.31 26.56 -0.67
C ALA A 179 -4.35 26.72 0.46
N LYS A 180 -4.05 27.60 1.42
CA LYS A 180 -4.93 27.87 2.58
C LYS A 180 -6.31 28.42 2.20
N SER A 181 -6.42 29.09 1.05
CA SER A 181 -7.67 29.69 0.58
C SER A 181 -8.62 28.70 -0.10
N LEU A 182 -8.17 27.48 -0.40
CA LEU A 182 -8.96 26.48 -1.13
C LEU A 182 -9.93 25.68 -0.23
N GLY A 183 -9.77 25.76 1.10
CA GLY A 183 -10.58 24.99 2.05
C GLY A 183 -10.38 23.47 1.95
N ILE A 184 -9.33 23.01 1.26
CA ILE A 184 -8.94 21.61 1.12
C ILE A 184 -7.47 21.43 1.51
N THR A 185 -7.12 20.25 2.01
CA THR A 185 -5.72 19.88 2.27
C THR A 185 -5.08 19.37 0.98
N LEU A 186 -4.02 20.03 0.52
CA LEU A 186 -3.20 19.54 -0.60
C LEU A 186 -2.13 18.57 -0.07
N SER A 187 -1.90 17.49 -0.81
CA SER A 187 -0.87 16.51 -0.48
C SER A 187 0.54 17.12 -0.52
N ASN A 188 1.38 16.72 0.43
CA ASN A 188 2.80 17.06 0.45
C ASN A 188 3.60 15.90 -0.15
N TRP A 189 4.09 16.05 -1.38
CA TRP A 189 4.78 14.99 -2.09
C TRP A 189 6.19 14.69 -1.56
N ARG A 190 6.74 15.56 -0.70
CA ARG A 190 8.04 15.34 -0.04
C ARG A 190 7.91 14.48 1.21
N SER A 191 6.92 14.78 2.07
CA SER A 191 6.68 14.01 3.29
C SER A 191 5.84 12.75 3.04
N GLU A 192 5.15 12.68 1.90
CA GLU A 192 4.33 11.54 1.49
C GLU A 192 4.70 11.05 0.07
N PRO A 193 5.97 10.63 -0.18
CA PRO A 193 6.43 10.28 -1.52
C PRO A 193 5.69 9.09 -2.13
N GLY A 194 5.06 8.25 -1.30
CA GLY A 194 4.15 7.19 -1.72
C GLY A 194 3.00 7.64 -2.63
N ILE A 195 2.53 8.89 -2.51
CA ILE A 195 1.42 9.42 -3.31
C ILE A 195 1.78 9.46 -4.80
N LEU A 196 2.99 9.94 -5.13
CA LEU A 196 3.47 9.97 -6.51
C LEU A 196 4.12 8.64 -6.92
N ALA A 197 4.55 7.81 -5.96
CA ALA A 197 5.09 6.49 -6.24
C ALA A 197 4.05 5.53 -6.82
N GLU A 198 2.78 5.67 -6.43
CA GLU A 198 1.69 4.84 -6.96
C GLU A 198 1.13 5.31 -8.30
N ARG A 199 1.53 6.49 -8.78
CA ARG A 199 0.98 7.08 -9.99
C ARG A 199 1.94 6.99 -11.15
N SER A 200 1.48 6.64 -12.33
CA SER A 200 2.28 6.72 -13.56
C SER A 200 2.43 8.17 -14.04
N LEU A 201 3.39 8.45 -14.92
CA LEU A 201 3.53 9.79 -15.48
C LEU A 201 2.31 10.18 -16.31
N ARG A 202 1.69 9.20 -16.97
CA ARG A 202 0.42 9.35 -17.70
C ARG A 202 -0.72 9.78 -16.79
N GLU A 203 -0.80 9.24 -15.58
CA GLU A 203 -1.83 9.64 -14.61
C GLU A 203 -1.63 11.07 -14.11
N ILE A 204 -0.37 11.47 -13.86
CA ILE A 204 -0.03 12.85 -13.49
C ILE A 204 -0.38 13.79 -14.65
N TYR A 205 -0.01 13.45 -15.89
CA TYR A 205 -0.40 14.19 -17.09
C TYR A 205 -1.92 14.36 -17.18
N LYS A 206 -2.70 13.28 -16.98
CA LYS A 206 -4.17 13.33 -17.07
C LYS A 206 -4.77 14.22 -15.97
N ALA A 207 -4.23 14.17 -14.76
CA ALA A 207 -4.65 15.02 -13.66
C ALA A 207 -4.42 16.51 -13.97
N VAL A 208 -3.29 16.86 -14.60
CA VAL A 208 -3.00 18.24 -15.03
C VAL A 208 -3.88 18.63 -16.21
N GLN A 209 -4.03 17.75 -17.20
CA GLN A 209 -4.83 17.99 -18.40
C GLN A 209 -6.30 18.26 -18.05
N ALA A 210 -6.93 17.36 -17.29
CA ALA A 210 -8.36 17.41 -16.95
C ALA A 210 -8.67 18.24 -15.70
N GLY A 211 -7.65 18.59 -14.90
CA GLY A 211 -7.84 19.15 -13.57
C GLY A 211 -8.29 18.09 -12.56
N VAL A 212 -8.31 18.48 -11.29
CA VAL A 212 -8.74 17.62 -10.17
C VAL A 212 -9.74 18.40 -9.33
N THR A 213 -10.96 17.89 -9.26
CA THR A 213 -12.02 18.49 -8.46
C THR A 213 -11.71 18.35 -6.95
N PRO A 214 -12.08 19.33 -6.12
CA PRO A 214 -12.85 20.54 -6.45
C PRO A 214 -12.02 21.77 -6.86
N ALA A 215 -10.69 21.75 -6.74
CA ALA A 215 -9.89 22.99 -6.70
C ALA A 215 -8.79 23.13 -7.76
N MET A 216 -8.35 22.04 -8.40
CA MET A 216 -7.31 22.10 -9.43
C MET A 216 -7.95 22.29 -10.81
N PRO A 217 -7.70 23.41 -11.50
CA PRO A 217 -8.28 23.66 -12.82
C PRO A 217 -7.69 22.73 -13.88
N ALA A 218 -8.40 22.57 -15.00
CA ALA A 218 -7.92 21.86 -16.18
C ALA A 218 -6.97 22.75 -16.99
N PHE A 219 -5.86 22.18 -17.46
CA PHE A 219 -4.86 22.90 -18.26
C PHE A 219 -4.84 22.50 -19.75
N ALA A 220 -5.73 21.61 -20.19
CA ALA A 220 -5.82 21.16 -21.58
C ALA A 220 -5.99 22.28 -22.62
N GLN A 221 -6.55 23.43 -22.22
CA GLN A 221 -6.80 24.58 -23.11
C GLN A 221 -5.69 25.64 -23.06
N THR A 222 -4.77 25.55 -22.08
CA THR A 222 -3.75 26.59 -21.82
C THR A 222 -2.33 26.08 -21.99
N LEU A 223 -2.11 24.76 -21.87
CA LEU A 223 -0.82 24.11 -22.08
C LEU A 223 -0.89 23.17 -23.28
N SER A 224 0.19 23.12 -24.08
CA SER A 224 0.34 22.13 -25.15
C SER A 224 0.55 20.72 -24.58
N ASP A 225 0.43 19.69 -25.42
CA ASP A 225 0.71 18.31 -24.99
C ASP A 225 2.13 18.14 -24.44
N ASP A 226 3.12 18.72 -25.13
CA ASP A 226 4.52 18.70 -24.69
C ASP A 226 4.72 19.42 -23.36
N ASP A 227 4.01 20.54 -23.13
CA ASP A 227 4.05 21.29 -21.88
C ASP A 227 3.41 20.50 -20.73
N LEU A 228 2.31 19.79 -21.00
CA LEU A 228 1.67 18.90 -20.04
C LEU A 228 2.58 17.71 -19.66
N TRP A 229 3.31 17.14 -20.62
CA TRP A 229 4.32 16.12 -20.33
C TRP A 229 5.51 16.68 -19.55
N ALA A 230 5.97 17.88 -19.89
CA ALA A 230 7.06 18.53 -19.19
C ALA A 230 6.74 18.79 -17.72
N VAL A 231 5.55 19.34 -17.43
CA VAL A 231 5.13 19.57 -16.04
C VAL A 231 4.88 18.27 -15.29
N ALA A 232 4.33 17.23 -15.93
CA ALA A 232 4.19 15.90 -15.31
C ALA A 232 5.56 15.30 -14.96
N GLY A 233 6.54 15.40 -15.87
CA GLY A 233 7.94 15.02 -15.67
C GLY A 233 8.56 15.73 -14.47
N TYR A 234 8.37 17.05 -14.39
CA TYR A 234 8.89 17.85 -13.28
C TYR A 234 8.20 17.51 -11.95
N VAL A 235 6.89 17.29 -11.93
CA VAL A 235 6.16 16.83 -10.73
C VAL A 235 6.69 15.48 -10.24
N ARG A 236 6.96 14.53 -11.14
CA ARG A 236 7.63 13.27 -10.76
C ARG A 236 9.02 13.53 -10.19
N TRP A 237 9.80 14.42 -10.80
CA TRP A 237 11.14 14.73 -10.31
C TRP A 237 11.12 15.34 -8.90
N LEU A 238 10.10 16.12 -8.53
CA LEU A 238 9.92 16.65 -7.17
C LEU A 238 9.71 15.56 -6.10
N SER A 239 9.29 14.34 -6.48
CA SER A 239 9.16 13.21 -5.55
C SER A 239 10.49 12.53 -5.21
N PHE A 240 11.59 12.98 -5.82
CA PHE A 240 12.94 12.46 -5.56
C PHE A 240 13.78 13.46 -4.74
N VAL A 241 14.87 12.98 -4.14
CA VAL A 241 15.90 13.85 -3.55
C VAL A 241 16.66 14.54 -4.69
N SER A 242 16.39 15.82 -4.90
CA SER A 242 17.10 16.62 -5.91
C SER A 242 18.42 17.18 -5.37
N PRO A 243 19.56 17.05 -6.07
CA PRO A 243 20.66 17.99 -5.96
C PRO A 243 20.27 19.36 -6.55
N SER A 244 20.84 20.45 -6.03
CA SER A 244 20.87 21.72 -6.75
C SER A 244 21.63 21.56 -8.08
N PRO A 245 21.16 22.14 -9.19
CA PRO A 245 21.85 22.03 -10.46
C PRO A 245 23.15 22.83 -10.39
N THR A 246 24.29 22.12 -10.41
CA THR A 246 25.58 22.73 -10.75
C THR A 246 25.83 22.39 -12.21
N LEU A 247 25.52 23.32 -13.10
CA LEU A 247 25.86 23.26 -14.51
C LEU A 247 27.39 23.22 -14.63
N GLY A 248 27.93 22.04 -14.88
CA GLY A 248 29.34 21.81 -15.22
C GLY A 248 29.46 21.61 -16.72
N THR A 249 29.80 22.68 -17.41
CA THR A 249 30.13 22.76 -18.83
C THR A 249 31.26 21.81 -19.21
N THR A 250 31.00 20.81 -20.04
CA THR A 250 31.96 20.35 -21.06
C THR A 250 31.19 19.88 -22.28
N GLY A 251 31.18 20.73 -23.31
CA GLY A 251 30.66 20.38 -24.62
C GLY A 251 31.55 19.32 -25.28
N VAL A 252 30.90 18.35 -25.91
CA VAL A 252 31.43 17.72 -27.11
C VAL A 252 30.35 17.76 -28.16
N GLU A 253 30.72 18.43 -29.24
CA GLU A 253 30.03 18.78 -30.46
C GLU A 253 29.57 17.53 -31.21
N ALA A 254 28.25 17.42 -31.44
CA ALA A 254 27.67 16.41 -32.32
C ALA A 254 27.50 17.00 -33.73
N THR A 255 28.29 16.50 -34.68
CA THR A 255 28.08 16.74 -36.11
C THR A 255 27.05 15.74 -36.64
N PRO A 256 25.98 16.17 -37.33
CA PRO A 256 24.92 15.30 -37.82
C PRO A 256 25.18 14.87 -39.26
N LEU A 257 24.70 13.68 -39.67
CA LEU A 257 24.33 13.44 -41.06
C LEU A 257 23.25 12.36 -41.19
N ALA A 258 22.39 12.62 -42.16
CA ALA A 258 21.05 12.12 -42.32
C ALA A 258 20.93 10.96 -43.33
N ALA A 259 19.70 10.42 -43.33
CA ALA A 259 18.94 9.91 -44.47
C ALA A 259 18.99 8.41 -44.82
N THR A 260 17.78 7.93 -45.08
CA THR A 260 17.23 6.56 -45.14
C THR A 260 17.24 6.00 -46.60
N PRO A 261 16.54 4.88 -46.93
CA PRO A 261 17.05 3.55 -47.31
C PRO A 261 16.87 3.23 -48.83
N PRO A 262 16.89 1.96 -49.30
CA PRO A 262 15.65 1.16 -49.30
C PRO A 262 15.77 -0.38 -49.15
N ALA A 263 14.62 -0.93 -48.73
CA ALA A 263 14.01 -2.26 -48.91
C ALA A 263 14.79 -3.42 -49.59
N GLY A 264 14.72 -4.59 -48.93
CA GLY A 264 14.95 -5.91 -49.51
C GLY A 264 14.14 -6.98 -48.76
N SER A 265 13.38 -7.77 -49.52
CA SER A 265 12.26 -8.62 -49.13
C SER A 265 12.48 -9.67 -48.04
N ALA A 266 11.39 -9.90 -47.29
CA ALA A 266 11.15 -11.07 -46.48
C ALA A 266 11.17 -12.37 -47.31
N SER A 267 11.78 -13.41 -46.75
CA SER A 267 11.55 -14.80 -47.14
C SER A 267 11.36 -15.63 -45.88
N GLN A 268 10.16 -16.18 -45.73
CA GLN A 268 9.79 -17.16 -44.71
C GLN A 268 10.52 -18.48 -45.00
N ALA A 269 11.28 -18.98 -44.02
CA ALA A 269 11.75 -20.35 -44.01
C ALA A 269 11.22 -21.05 -42.75
N THR A 270 10.41 -22.07 -43.03
CA THR A 270 9.81 -23.10 -42.20
C THR A 270 10.67 -23.59 -41.03
N GLN A 271 10.07 -23.60 -39.84
CA GLN A 271 10.62 -24.27 -38.66
C GLN A 271 10.57 -25.80 -38.83
N ALA A 272 11.70 -26.46 -38.55
CA ALA A 272 11.76 -27.87 -38.18
C ALA A 272 12.25 -27.95 -36.71
N PRO A 273 11.73 -28.88 -35.89
CA PRO A 273 12.07 -28.96 -34.48
C PRO A 273 13.52 -29.45 -34.33
N THR A 274 14.40 -28.57 -33.88
CA THR A 274 15.79 -28.92 -33.57
C THR A 274 15.87 -29.22 -32.08
N THR A 275 16.11 -30.48 -31.74
CA THR A 275 16.64 -30.88 -30.44
C THR A 275 18.01 -30.21 -30.25
N LEU A 276 18.11 -29.25 -29.33
CA LEU A 276 19.38 -28.58 -29.02
C LEU A 276 20.35 -29.57 -28.36
N PRO A 277 21.60 -29.70 -28.83
CA PRO A 277 22.66 -30.35 -28.08
C PRO A 277 23.01 -29.50 -26.86
N SER A 278 23.12 -30.13 -25.69
CA SER A 278 23.67 -29.50 -24.47
C SER A 278 25.09 -29.02 -24.77
N THR A 279 25.23 -27.70 -24.94
CA THR A 279 26.54 -27.11 -25.19
C THR A 279 27.16 -26.89 -23.80
N VAL A 280 28.29 -27.53 -23.51
CA VAL A 280 29.02 -27.39 -22.24
C VAL A 280 30.35 -26.72 -22.56
N ALA A 281 30.71 -25.68 -21.82
CA ALA A 281 32.00 -24.98 -21.93
C ALA A 281 32.79 -25.09 -20.62
N LEU A 282 34.12 -24.96 -20.69
CA LEU A 282 35.02 -25.02 -19.54
C LEU A 282 35.62 -23.63 -19.28
N VAL A 283 35.46 -23.13 -18.05
CA VAL A 283 35.99 -21.83 -17.63
C VAL A 283 36.83 -21.92 -16.37
N THR A 284 37.56 -20.86 -16.08
CA THR A 284 38.25 -20.72 -14.80
C THR A 284 37.42 -19.85 -13.86
N VAL A 285 37.17 -20.34 -12.65
CA VAL A 285 36.56 -19.55 -11.57
C VAL A 285 37.67 -19.15 -10.59
N LYS A 286 37.72 -17.88 -10.20
CA LYS A 286 38.68 -17.36 -9.22
C LYS A 286 37.94 -16.54 -8.18
N GLY A 287 38.63 -16.18 -7.11
CA GLY A 287 38.12 -15.25 -6.12
C GLY A 287 39.06 -15.14 -4.94
N GLN A 288 38.70 -14.31 -3.98
CA GLN A 288 39.43 -14.13 -2.74
C GLN A 288 38.49 -14.26 -1.54
N VAL A 289 39.01 -14.79 -0.44
CA VAL A 289 38.30 -14.81 0.84
C VAL A 289 38.90 -13.73 1.74
N ASN A 290 38.12 -12.69 1.98
CA ASN A 290 38.55 -11.54 2.76
C ASN A 290 37.73 -11.42 4.03
N ASN A 291 38.42 -11.34 5.16
CA ASN A 291 37.81 -10.92 6.42
C ASN A 291 37.70 -9.41 6.42
N VAL A 292 36.48 -8.92 6.22
CA VAL A 292 36.18 -7.49 6.08
C VAL A 292 36.40 -6.76 7.40
N THR A 293 36.00 -7.37 8.52
CA THR A 293 36.16 -6.79 9.87
C THR A 293 37.63 -6.58 10.25
N LEU A 294 38.50 -7.54 9.91
CA LEU A 294 39.93 -7.46 10.21
C LEU A 294 40.74 -6.78 9.11
N GLY A 295 40.15 -6.52 7.94
CA GLY A 295 40.84 -6.01 6.76
C GLY A 295 41.94 -6.94 6.25
N LYS A 296 41.76 -8.27 6.37
CA LYS A 296 42.78 -9.28 6.06
C LYS A 296 42.24 -10.40 5.19
N ALA A 297 43.04 -10.84 4.22
CA ALA A 297 42.78 -12.04 3.44
C ALA A 297 42.97 -13.30 4.31
N LEU A 298 42.13 -14.32 4.11
CA LEU A 298 42.21 -15.57 4.87
C LEU A 298 42.95 -16.66 4.10
N THR A 299 44.04 -17.17 4.66
CA THR A 299 44.90 -18.21 4.08
C THR A 299 44.50 -19.62 4.49
N GLY A 300 44.58 -20.58 3.56
CA GLY A 300 44.37 -22.00 3.81
C GLY A 300 42.92 -22.40 4.13
N VAL A 301 41.96 -21.50 3.93
CA VAL A 301 40.53 -21.75 4.16
C VAL A 301 39.97 -22.56 3.00
N GLU A 302 39.12 -23.54 3.32
CA GLU A 302 38.42 -24.33 2.32
C GLU A 302 37.26 -23.53 1.73
N VAL A 303 37.28 -23.41 0.40
CA VAL A 303 36.23 -22.80 -0.41
C VAL A 303 35.54 -23.92 -1.17
N ARG A 304 34.22 -23.98 -1.08
CA ARG A 304 33.37 -24.90 -1.82
C ARG A 304 32.67 -24.15 -2.94
N LEU A 305 32.95 -24.53 -4.18
CA LEU A 305 32.21 -24.10 -5.36
C LEU A 305 31.02 -25.04 -5.56
N LEU A 306 29.82 -24.49 -5.48
CA LEU A 306 28.56 -25.15 -5.75
C LEU A 306 28.04 -24.70 -7.11
N ALA A 307 27.57 -25.65 -7.91
CA ALA A 307 26.87 -25.39 -9.15
C ALA A 307 25.43 -25.90 -9.06
N PHE A 308 24.47 -25.11 -9.54
CA PHE A 308 23.06 -25.47 -9.57
C PHE A 308 22.48 -25.32 -10.97
N ASP A 309 21.68 -26.30 -11.39
CA ASP A 309 20.85 -26.24 -12.58
C ASP A 309 19.38 -26.15 -12.13
N GLY A 310 18.82 -24.93 -12.13
CA GLY A 310 17.54 -24.66 -11.45
C GLY A 310 17.68 -24.81 -9.93
N MET A 311 16.91 -25.72 -9.32
CA MET A 311 17.01 -26.02 -7.88
C MET A 311 17.84 -27.28 -7.55
N THR A 312 18.44 -27.92 -8.56
CA THR A 312 19.19 -29.17 -8.38
C THR A 312 20.68 -28.87 -8.36
N ALA A 313 21.40 -29.37 -7.35
CA ALA A 313 22.86 -29.30 -7.33
C ALA A 313 23.44 -30.12 -8.50
N ALA A 314 24.22 -29.47 -9.36
CA ALA A 314 24.87 -30.07 -10.51
C ALA A 314 26.20 -30.72 -10.10
N PHE A 315 27.08 -29.96 -9.45
CA PHE A 315 28.32 -30.47 -8.87
C PHE A 315 28.78 -29.61 -7.70
N GLU A 316 29.71 -30.16 -6.93
CA GLU A 316 30.46 -29.48 -5.89
C GLU A 316 31.95 -29.72 -6.09
N ARG A 317 32.76 -28.68 -5.93
CA ARG A 317 34.22 -28.77 -5.92
C ARG A 317 34.79 -28.00 -4.74
N SER A 318 35.93 -28.41 -4.21
CA SER A 318 36.62 -27.67 -3.16
C SER A 318 38.04 -27.27 -3.56
N ALA A 319 38.47 -26.13 -3.05
CA ALA A 319 39.82 -25.60 -3.18
C ALA A 319 40.22 -24.93 -1.86
N ARG A 320 41.52 -24.65 -1.67
CA ARG A 320 42.00 -23.87 -0.53
C ARG A 320 42.60 -22.56 -0.98
N THR A 321 42.45 -21.54 -0.15
CA THR A 321 43.03 -20.23 -0.41
C THR A 321 44.56 -20.21 -0.23
N ASP A 322 45.24 -19.43 -1.07
CA ASP A 322 46.68 -19.19 -1.02
C ASP A 322 47.08 -18.21 0.11
N ALA A 323 48.37 -17.86 0.19
CA ALA A 323 48.90 -16.91 1.17
C ALA A 323 48.34 -15.48 1.03
N GLN A 324 47.70 -15.16 -0.11
CA GLN A 324 46.99 -13.91 -0.37
C GLN A 324 45.47 -14.08 -0.28
N GLY A 325 44.98 -15.22 0.20
CA GLY A 325 43.56 -15.54 0.35
C GLY A 325 42.84 -15.84 -0.95
N ARG A 326 43.56 -16.08 -2.05
CA ARG A 326 42.97 -16.32 -3.37
C ARG A 326 42.73 -17.81 -3.59
N PHE A 327 41.66 -18.15 -4.29
CA PHE A 327 41.37 -19.51 -4.74
C PHE A 327 41.14 -19.54 -6.25
N THR A 328 41.27 -20.72 -6.84
CA THR A 328 41.04 -20.95 -8.27
C THR A 328 40.50 -22.35 -8.50
N PHE A 329 39.43 -22.44 -9.30
CA PHE A 329 38.92 -23.67 -9.87
C PHE A 329 39.13 -23.61 -11.37
N SER A 330 39.95 -24.52 -11.89
CA SER A 330 40.17 -24.66 -13.33
C SER A 330 39.21 -25.68 -13.93
N GLU A 331 38.88 -25.50 -15.21
CA GLU A 331 38.04 -26.42 -15.97
C GLU A 331 36.67 -26.63 -15.29
N VAL A 332 36.01 -25.53 -14.92
CA VAL A 332 34.67 -25.55 -14.37
C VAL A 332 33.68 -25.64 -15.53
N GLU A 333 32.87 -26.70 -15.53
CA GLU A 333 31.83 -26.90 -16.52
C GLU A 333 30.69 -25.90 -16.34
N ILE A 334 30.46 -25.10 -17.36
CA ILE A 334 29.38 -24.13 -17.42
C ILE A 334 28.44 -24.44 -18.58
N GLN A 335 27.18 -24.13 -18.37
CA GLN A 335 26.11 -24.22 -19.35
C GLN A 335 25.10 -23.10 -19.08
N PRO A 336 24.31 -22.68 -20.09
CA PRO A 336 23.39 -21.56 -19.93
C PRO A 336 22.41 -21.77 -18.78
N GLY A 337 22.27 -20.77 -17.92
CA GLY A 337 21.36 -20.79 -16.77
C GLY A 337 21.88 -21.54 -15.53
N ARG A 338 23.08 -22.14 -15.58
CA ARG A 338 23.73 -22.70 -14.39
C ARG A 338 24.12 -21.58 -13.42
N ILE A 339 23.91 -21.78 -12.13
CA ILE A 339 24.30 -20.84 -11.08
C ILE A 339 25.56 -21.39 -10.40
N LEU A 340 26.59 -20.56 -10.27
CA LEU A 340 27.81 -20.84 -9.53
C LEU A 340 27.84 -20.02 -8.24
N LEU A 341 28.19 -20.65 -7.12
CA LEU A 341 28.27 -20.01 -5.82
C LEU A 341 29.51 -20.51 -5.07
N ALA A 342 30.37 -19.61 -4.62
CA ALA A 342 31.45 -19.98 -3.70
C ALA A 342 30.96 -19.82 -2.26
N THR A 343 31.20 -20.85 -1.44
CA THR A 343 30.83 -20.87 -0.03
C THR A 343 32.05 -21.16 0.83
N VAL A 344 32.10 -20.54 1.99
CA VAL A 344 33.17 -20.66 2.97
C VAL A 344 32.56 -20.87 4.34
N SER A 345 33.03 -21.88 5.06
CA SER A 345 32.73 -22.00 6.49
C SER A 345 33.82 -21.30 7.30
N TYR A 346 33.43 -20.33 8.12
CA TYR A 346 34.34 -19.59 9.00
C TYR A 346 33.67 -19.38 10.37
N GLN A 347 34.35 -19.77 11.45
CA GLN A 347 33.80 -19.75 12.82
C GLN A 347 32.42 -20.46 12.95
N ASN A 348 32.24 -21.59 12.26
CA ASN A 348 30.97 -22.34 12.16
C ASN A 348 29.79 -21.58 11.51
N LEU A 349 30.06 -20.43 10.90
CA LEU A 349 29.11 -19.70 10.06
C LEU A 349 29.39 -19.98 8.59
N SER A 350 28.36 -19.91 7.76
CA SER A 350 28.48 -20.06 6.32
C SER A 350 28.43 -18.69 5.67
N PHE A 351 29.44 -18.37 4.88
CA PHE A 351 29.52 -17.16 4.08
C PHE A 351 29.51 -17.54 2.61
N GLU A 352 28.85 -16.73 1.80
CA GLU A 352 28.69 -17.00 0.37
C GLU A 352 29.11 -15.79 -0.46
N SER A 353 29.61 -16.08 -1.67
CA SER A 353 29.82 -15.06 -2.69
C SER A 353 28.48 -14.57 -3.22
N GLN A 354 28.49 -13.51 -4.03
CA GLN A 354 27.35 -13.28 -4.91
C GLN A 354 27.21 -14.48 -5.86
N ALA A 355 25.98 -14.95 -6.06
CA ALA A 355 25.69 -16.00 -7.01
C ALA A 355 25.98 -15.52 -8.43
N TYR A 356 26.76 -16.27 -9.19
CA TYR A 356 27.04 -15.98 -10.59
C TYR A 356 26.14 -16.83 -11.49
N HIS A 357 25.34 -16.17 -12.31
CA HIS A 357 24.48 -16.84 -13.29
C HIS A 357 25.22 -16.94 -14.61
N VAL A 358 25.53 -18.16 -15.05
CA VAL A 358 26.18 -18.43 -16.34
C VAL A 358 25.27 -17.99 -17.48
N GLN A 359 25.82 -17.18 -18.37
CA GLN A 359 25.17 -16.65 -19.56
C GLN A 359 25.75 -17.27 -20.84
N ASP A 360 25.06 -17.13 -21.97
CA ASP A 360 25.50 -17.69 -23.25
C ASP A 360 26.86 -17.10 -23.71
N GLN A 361 27.14 -15.83 -23.40
CA GLN A 361 28.46 -15.23 -23.70
C GLN A 361 29.63 -15.89 -22.98
N ASP A 362 29.41 -16.41 -21.77
CA ASP A 362 30.47 -17.07 -20.98
C ASP A 362 30.97 -18.33 -21.68
N MET A 363 30.12 -18.93 -22.52
CA MET A 363 30.47 -20.05 -23.37
C MET A 363 31.42 -19.69 -24.52
N THR A 364 31.45 -18.42 -24.91
CA THR A 364 32.25 -17.90 -26.03
C THR A 364 33.48 -17.13 -25.58
N SER A 365 33.55 -16.71 -24.31
CA SER A 365 34.65 -15.95 -23.73
C SER A 365 35.29 -16.69 -22.54
N THR A 366 35.72 -17.94 -22.77
CA THR A 366 36.28 -18.82 -21.73
C THR A 366 37.59 -18.33 -21.11
N ASP A 367 38.23 -17.32 -21.72
CA ASP A 367 39.48 -16.72 -21.25
C ASP A 367 39.29 -15.72 -20.09
N GLN A 368 38.07 -15.21 -19.89
CA GLN A 368 37.74 -14.33 -18.76
C GLN A 368 37.35 -15.17 -17.54
N PRO A 369 38.10 -15.09 -16.42
CA PRO A 369 37.75 -15.85 -15.23
C PRO A 369 36.54 -15.25 -14.52
N ILE A 370 35.65 -16.10 -14.04
CA ILE A 370 34.51 -15.71 -13.20
C ILE A 370 35.03 -15.42 -11.78
N ASP A 371 34.72 -14.24 -11.23
CA ASP A 371 35.10 -13.86 -9.86
C ASP A 371 33.97 -14.17 -8.87
N LEU A 372 34.24 -15.04 -7.90
CA LEU A 372 33.35 -15.42 -6.80
C LEU A 372 33.97 -15.10 -5.43
N SER A 373 34.54 -13.91 -5.26
CA SER A 373 35.10 -13.49 -3.97
C SER A 373 34.07 -13.54 -2.83
N VAL A 374 34.50 -13.99 -1.65
CA VAL A 374 33.67 -14.18 -0.46
C VAL A 374 34.11 -13.23 0.64
N ALA A 375 33.17 -12.43 1.14
CA ALA A 375 33.37 -11.59 2.31
C ALA A 375 32.98 -12.36 3.58
N VAL A 376 33.90 -12.48 4.52
CA VAL A 376 33.62 -13.03 5.85
C VAL A 376 33.76 -11.94 6.90
N TYR A 377 33.09 -12.15 8.03
CA TYR A 377 33.04 -11.17 9.12
C TYR A 377 33.39 -11.85 10.44
N GLU A 378 33.99 -11.10 11.36
CA GLU A 378 34.10 -11.55 12.74
C GLU A 378 32.73 -11.57 13.41
N THR A 379 32.66 -12.22 14.57
CA THR A 379 31.42 -12.32 15.35
C THR A 379 31.37 -11.27 16.47
N THR A 380 30.15 -10.96 16.90
CA THR A 380 29.83 -10.19 18.11
C THR A 380 28.61 -10.78 18.79
N THR A 381 28.48 -10.57 20.10
CA THR A 381 27.30 -10.93 20.90
C THR A 381 26.56 -9.70 21.41
N ASP A 382 27.03 -8.50 21.05
CA ASP A 382 26.45 -7.22 21.44
C ASP A 382 25.20 -6.93 20.61
N THR A 383 24.02 -7.09 21.22
CA THR A 383 22.74 -6.86 20.56
C THR A 383 22.43 -5.39 20.27
N SER A 384 23.22 -4.44 20.82
CA SER A 384 23.04 -3.00 20.54
C SER A 384 23.37 -2.62 19.09
N VAL A 385 23.97 -3.54 18.33
CA VAL A 385 24.21 -3.41 16.89
C VAL A 385 22.95 -3.58 16.03
N LEU A 386 21.83 -4.03 16.62
CA LEU A 386 20.57 -4.17 15.92
C LEU A 386 19.83 -2.84 15.85
N TYR A 387 19.27 -2.55 14.69
CA TYR A 387 18.45 -1.38 14.45
C TYR A 387 17.27 -1.76 13.56
N ALA A 388 16.06 -1.34 13.94
CA ALA A 388 14.86 -1.56 13.16
C ALA A 388 14.47 -0.28 12.41
N ASP A 389 14.52 -0.32 11.09
CA ASP A 389 14.04 0.77 10.23
C ASP A 389 12.52 0.94 10.41
N ARG A 390 11.79 -0.18 10.54
CA ARG A 390 10.34 -0.18 10.77
C ARG A 390 9.88 -1.32 11.66
N MET A 391 8.85 -1.00 12.43
CA MET A 391 7.99 -1.96 13.12
C MET A 391 6.55 -1.77 12.64
N HIS A 392 5.87 -2.81 12.19
CA HIS A 392 4.43 -2.75 11.91
C HIS A 392 3.68 -3.58 12.92
N VAL A 393 2.62 -2.99 13.48
CA VAL A 393 1.72 -3.65 14.40
C VAL A 393 0.33 -3.63 13.80
N PHE A 394 -0.20 -4.80 13.47
CA PHE A 394 -1.57 -4.96 12.99
C PHE A 394 -2.41 -5.54 14.12
N LEU A 395 -3.49 -4.86 14.44
CA LEU A 395 -4.46 -5.27 15.45
C LEU A 395 -5.70 -5.75 14.74
N ASP A 396 -6.07 -7.01 14.91
CA ASP A 396 -7.30 -7.57 14.35
C ASP A 396 -8.19 -8.17 15.44
N VAL A 397 -9.48 -7.85 15.39
CA VAL A 397 -10.46 -8.33 16.37
C VAL A 397 -11.12 -9.58 15.78
N LEU A 398 -10.58 -10.75 16.09
CA LEU A 398 -11.06 -12.04 15.57
C LEU A 398 -12.51 -12.32 15.99
N ASN A 399 -12.84 -12.01 17.25
CA ASN A 399 -14.17 -12.17 17.82
C ASN A 399 -14.34 -11.21 19.02
N ASN A 400 -15.49 -11.28 19.70
CA ASN A 400 -15.78 -10.40 20.84
C ASN A 400 -14.93 -10.70 22.11
N GLU A 401 -13.99 -11.64 22.05
CA GLU A 401 -13.22 -12.14 23.19
C GLU A 401 -11.71 -12.22 22.93
N ARG A 402 -11.25 -12.09 21.68
CA ARG A 402 -9.84 -12.26 21.29
C ARG A 402 -9.39 -11.15 20.34
N LEU A 403 -8.24 -10.58 20.66
CA LEU A 403 -7.50 -9.64 19.82
C LEU A 403 -6.27 -10.35 19.28
N GLN A 404 -6.13 -10.44 17.97
CA GLN A 404 -4.89 -10.86 17.33
C GLN A 404 -3.98 -9.65 17.12
N VAL A 405 -2.72 -9.80 17.49
CA VAL A 405 -1.67 -8.83 17.24
C VAL A 405 -0.66 -9.48 16.31
N VAL A 406 -0.40 -8.86 15.17
CA VAL A 406 0.62 -9.29 14.21
C VAL A 406 1.72 -8.22 14.20
N GLU A 407 2.94 -8.64 14.48
CA GLU A 407 4.11 -7.76 14.54
C GLU A 407 5.13 -8.15 13.47
N LEU A 408 5.50 -7.16 12.66
CA LEU A 408 6.54 -7.26 11.64
C LEU A 408 7.67 -6.31 12.01
N LEU A 409 8.86 -6.84 12.28
CA LEU A 409 10.08 -6.04 12.43
C LEU A 409 10.94 -6.19 11.17
N LEU A 410 11.29 -5.05 10.58
CA LEU A 410 12.32 -4.94 9.54
C LEU A 410 13.56 -4.36 10.19
N TYR A 411 14.59 -5.18 10.35
CA TYR A 411 15.77 -4.84 11.13
C TYR A 411 17.06 -5.19 10.40
N SER A 412 18.13 -4.49 10.77
CA SER A 412 19.47 -4.69 10.22
C SER A 412 20.50 -4.72 11.33
N ASN A 413 21.64 -5.33 11.03
CA ASN A 413 22.83 -5.25 11.85
C ASN A 413 23.73 -4.15 11.27
N VAL A 414 23.87 -3.04 12.01
CA VAL A 414 24.61 -1.85 11.57
C VAL A 414 26.11 -1.93 11.86
N SER A 415 26.59 -3.04 12.42
CA SER A 415 28.01 -3.27 12.67
C SER A 415 28.73 -3.91 11.48
N ASP A 416 30.03 -4.14 11.63
CA ASP A 416 30.88 -4.87 10.70
C ASP A 416 31.10 -6.34 11.12
N ARG A 417 30.26 -6.86 12.03
CA ARG A 417 30.37 -8.21 12.62
C ARG A 417 29.06 -8.98 12.51
N VAL A 418 29.11 -10.30 12.39
CA VAL A 418 27.89 -11.14 12.51
C VAL A 418 27.47 -11.19 13.96
N LEU A 419 26.20 -10.87 14.23
CA LEU A 419 25.63 -11.05 15.56
C LEU A 419 25.28 -12.53 15.75
N VAL A 420 25.83 -13.15 16.78
CA VAL A 420 25.67 -14.57 17.12
C VAL A 420 25.23 -14.70 18.58
N PRO A 421 24.69 -15.86 19.01
CA PRO A 421 24.26 -15.99 20.39
C PRO A 421 25.47 -16.04 21.33
N SER A 422 25.28 -15.56 22.56
CA SER A 422 26.31 -15.60 23.61
C SER A 422 26.66 -17.02 24.07
N GLU A 423 25.70 -17.94 23.94
CA GLU A 423 25.84 -19.36 24.28
C GLU A 423 25.36 -20.23 23.11
N ALA A 424 25.98 -21.39 22.92
CA ALA A 424 25.63 -22.30 21.83
C ALA A 424 24.17 -22.80 21.98
N GLY A 425 23.37 -22.61 20.93
CA GLY A 425 21.94 -22.95 20.94
C GLY A 425 21.05 -21.96 21.71
N GLY A 426 21.62 -20.89 22.26
CA GLY A 426 20.87 -19.78 22.83
C GLY A 426 20.32 -18.82 21.77
N PRO A 427 19.43 -17.89 22.15
CA PRO A 427 18.94 -16.87 21.25
C PRO A 427 20.00 -15.79 20.99
N VAL A 428 20.01 -15.27 19.76
CA VAL A 428 20.81 -14.13 19.32
C VAL A 428 20.27 -12.84 19.94
N PHE A 429 18.95 -12.68 19.93
CA PHE A 429 18.23 -11.64 20.67
C PHE A 429 16.86 -12.16 21.10
N THR A 430 16.26 -11.50 22.08
CA THR A 430 14.98 -11.90 22.65
C THR A 430 13.91 -10.85 22.40
N VAL A 431 12.69 -11.31 22.15
CA VAL A 431 11.49 -10.49 22.05
C VAL A 431 10.58 -10.85 23.21
N ALA A 432 10.27 -9.84 24.04
CA ALA A 432 9.29 -9.98 25.10
C ALA A 432 7.88 -9.81 24.53
N LEU A 433 6.94 -10.62 25.02
CA LEU A 433 5.53 -10.54 24.66
C LEU A 433 4.74 -9.80 25.75
N PRO A 434 3.65 -9.10 25.39
CA PRO A 434 2.75 -8.50 26.37
C PRO A 434 2.12 -9.55 27.30
N ALA A 435 1.74 -9.11 28.50
CA ALA A 435 1.07 -9.99 29.47
C ALA A 435 -0.24 -10.57 28.92
N GLY A 436 -0.42 -11.88 29.07
CA GLY A 436 -1.59 -12.59 28.56
C GLY A 436 -1.52 -12.99 27.08
N ALA A 437 -0.36 -12.84 26.43
CA ALA A 437 -0.13 -13.34 25.08
C ALA A 437 -0.20 -14.86 25.02
N GLU A 438 -1.03 -15.36 24.10
CA GLU A 438 -1.25 -16.78 23.82
C GLU A 438 -1.14 -17.03 22.32
N ASN A 439 -1.17 -18.30 21.89
CA ASN A 439 -1.22 -18.71 20.48
C ASN A 439 -0.13 -18.06 19.60
N LEU A 440 1.11 -18.02 20.08
CA LEU A 440 2.25 -17.49 19.34
C LEU A 440 2.48 -18.27 18.03
N GLN A 441 2.58 -17.55 16.93
CA GLN A 441 2.79 -18.06 15.57
C GLN A 441 3.87 -17.26 14.87
N PHE A 442 4.57 -17.90 13.94
CA PHE A 442 5.64 -17.31 13.15
C PHE A 442 5.38 -17.55 11.68
N GLN A 443 5.84 -16.64 10.81
CA GLN A 443 5.81 -16.87 9.37
C GLN A 443 6.84 -17.93 8.96
N ASP A 444 8.07 -17.78 9.43
CA ASP A 444 9.22 -18.57 9.00
C ASP A 444 9.81 -19.32 10.19
N GLY A 445 9.41 -20.58 10.36
CA GLY A 445 9.90 -21.48 11.41
C GLY A 445 8.89 -21.77 12.53
N THR A 446 9.33 -22.52 13.54
CA THR A 446 8.48 -22.94 14.66
C THR A 446 9.19 -22.78 16.01
N LEU A 447 8.40 -22.71 17.08
CA LEU A 447 8.91 -22.69 18.44
C LEU A 447 9.53 -24.05 18.79
N GLY A 448 10.76 -24.05 19.29
CA GLY A 448 11.58 -25.25 19.54
C GLY A 448 12.63 -25.53 18.47
N GLU A 449 12.57 -24.85 17.32
CA GLU A 449 13.59 -24.92 16.27
C GLU A 449 14.37 -23.59 16.22
N ARG A 450 14.03 -22.70 15.28
CA ARG A 450 14.63 -21.35 15.17
C ARG A 450 14.27 -20.46 16.35
N TYR A 451 13.06 -20.60 16.90
CA TYR A 451 12.60 -19.76 17.99
C TYR A 451 12.64 -20.54 19.29
N VAL A 452 13.29 -19.98 20.30
CA VAL A 452 13.37 -20.58 21.64
C VAL A 452 12.44 -19.84 22.60
N ALA A 453 11.64 -20.57 23.37
CA ALA A 453 10.77 -19.97 24.37
C ALA A 453 11.62 -19.35 25.50
N THR A 454 11.23 -18.16 25.95
CA THR A 454 11.82 -17.49 27.12
C THR A 454 10.77 -17.30 28.19
N SER A 455 11.16 -16.87 29.40
CA SER A 455 10.22 -16.70 30.52
C SER A 455 9.13 -15.65 30.30
N GLY A 456 9.25 -14.80 29.26
CA GLY A 456 8.30 -13.73 28.96
C GLY A 456 8.11 -13.48 27.47
N GLY A 457 8.47 -14.43 26.60
CA GLY A 457 8.38 -14.28 25.16
C GLY A 457 9.15 -15.37 24.43
N PHE A 458 9.94 -14.97 23.44
CA PHE A 458 10.77 -15.89 22.67
C PHE A 458 12.12 -15.25 22.33
N GLY A 459 13.05 -16.03 21.81
CA GLY A 459 14.27 -15.53 21.21
C GLY A 459 14.52 -16.17 19.86
N ASP A 460 15.12 -15.41 18.95
CA ASP A 460 15.49 -15.88 17.62
C ASP A 460 16.94 -16.37 17.67
N THR A 461 17.19 -17.59 17.19
CA THR A 461 18.54 -18.18 17.17
C THR A 461 19.30 -17.90 15.87
N GLU A 462 18.65 -17.30 14.87
CA GLU A 462 19.29 -17.05 13.57
C GLU A 462 20.38 -15.95 13.67
N PRO A 463 21.62 -16.23 13.21
CA PRO A 463 22.67 -15.22 13.16
C PRO A 463 22.30 -14.04 12.25
N VAL A 464 22.58 -12.83 12.72
CA VAL A 464 22.23 -11.60 11.98
C VAL A 464 23.48 -11.05 11.30
N TYR A 465 23.58 -11.30 9.99
CA TYR A 465 24.71 -10.84 9.17
C TYR A 465 24.64 -9.33 8.88
N PRO A 466 25.79 -8.64 8.82
CA PRO A 466 25.85 -7.22 8.49
C PRO A 466 25.52 -6.95 7.01
N GLY A 467 25.02 -5.76 6.71
CA GLY A 467 24.74 -5.31 5.34
C GLY A 467 23.51 -5.94 4.67
N MET A 468 22.76 -6.78 5.38
CA MET A 468 21.49 -7.35 4.93
C MET A 468 20.34 -6.86 5.81
N SER A 469 19.16 -6.70 5.19
CA SER A 469 17.91 -6.47 5.92
C SER A 469 17.31 -7.82 6.29
N HIS A 470 16.90 -7.94 7.54
CA HIS A 470 16.27 -9.12 8.12
C HIS A 470 14.81 -8.81 8.44
N GLN A 471 13.99 -9.86 8.48
CA GLN A 471 12.57 -9.76 8.75
C GLN A 471 12.19 -10.73 9.87
N LEU A 472 11.41 -10.24 10.83
CA LEU A 472 10.77 -11.07 11.85
C LEU A 472 9.27 -10.78 11.83
N LEU A 473 8.47 -11.75 11.38
CA LEU A 473 7.01 -11.70 11.41
C LEU A 473 6.46 -12.75 12.36
N PHE A 474 5.73 -12.30 13.38
CA PHE A 474 5.06 -13.16 14.34
C PHE A 474 3.69 -12.61 14.72
N ALA A 475 2.83 -13.49 15.23
CA ALA A 475 1.50 -13.14 15.68
C ALA A 475 1.19 -13.82 17.01
N TYR A 476 0.41 -13.16 17.85
CA TYR A 476 -0.10 -13.73 19.09
C TYR A 476 -1.50 -13.19 19.37
N GLU A 477 -2.21 -13.85 20.28
CA GLU A 477 -3.55 -13.47 20.69
C GLU A 477 -3.56 -12.98 22.13
N LEU A 478 -4.42 -11.99 22.39
CA LEU A 478 -4.69 -11.46 23.73
C LEU A 478 -6.17 -11.60 24.05
N PRO A 479 -6.53 -11.88 25.31
CA PRO A 479 -7.92 -11.82 25.75
C PRO A 479 -8.44 -10.39 25.64
N MET A 480 -9.58 -10.22 24.97
CA MET A 480 -10.16 -8.92 24.71
C MET A 480 -11.21 -8.56 25.77
N ALA A 481 -10.97 -7.46 26.50
CA ALA A 481 -11.96 -6.79 27.34
C ALA A 481 -12.59 -5.60 26.60
N ARG A 482 -13.59 -4.93 27.20
CA ARG A 482 -14.20 -3.70 26.63
C ARG A 482 -13.16 -2.61 26.34
N GLN A 483 -12.13 -2.55 27.17
CA GLN A 483 -10.98 -1.69 27.03
C GLN A 483 -9.76 -2.52 27.40
N VAL A 484 -8.74 -2.50 26.54
CA VAL A 484 -7.49 -3.23 26.72
C VAL A 484 -6.35 -2.23 26.66
N SER A 485 -5.53 -2.19 27.72
CA SER A 485 -4.25 -1.51 27.71
C SER A 485 -3.19 -2.51 27.29
N LEU A 486 -2.50 -2.22 26.20
CA LEU A 486 -1.50 -3.06 25.57
C LEU A 486 -0.17 -2.32 25.60
N SER A 487 0.84 -2.91 26.24
CA SER A 487 2.21 -2.41 26.25
C SER A 487 3.08 -3.36 25.45
N ILE A 488 3.42 -2.97 24.21
CA ILE A 488 4.23 -3.80 23.31
C ILE A 488 5.71 -3.52 23.57
N PRO A 489 6.51 -4.50 24.01
CA PRO A 489 7.93 -4.28 24.25
C PRO A 489 8.70 -4.01 22.96
N VAL A 490 9.67 -3.09 23.02
CA VAL A 490 10.51 -2.72 21.89
C VAL A 490 11.89 -3.40 22.06
N PRO A 491 12.20 -4.46 21.29
CA PRO A 491 13.39 -5.29 21.55
C PRO A 491 14.72 -4.62 21.14
N MET A 492 14.66 -3.66 20.22
CA MET A 492 15.80 -2.92 19.68
C MET A 492 15.34 -1.51 19.29
N PRO A 493 16.24 -0.53 19.03
CA PRO A 493 15.82 0.79 18.60
C PRO A 493 15.00 0.71 17.31
N VAL A 494 13.85 1.38 17.28
CA VAL A 494 12.95 1.43 16.11
C VAL A 494 12.80 2.88 15.64
N GLU A 495 13.12 3.13 14.37
CA GLU A 495 12.99 4.46 13.79
C GLU A 495 11.52 4.90 13.70
N ALA A 496 10.68 4.05 13.13
CA ALA A 496 9.26 4.30 12.95
C ALA A 496 8.44 3.03 13.16
N ALA A 497 7.43 3.11 14.02
CA ALA A 497 6.42 2.09 14.19
C ALA A 497 5.11 2.52 13.53
N VAL A 498 4.49 1.66 12.73
CA VAL A 498 3.18 1.89 12.11
C VAL A 498 2.17 0.94 12.71
N ILE A 499 1.12 1.49 13.32
CA ILE A 499 0.08 0.73 14.00
C ILE A 499 -1.20 0.83 13.16
N MET A 500 -1.81 -0.31 12.86
CA MET A 500 -3.03 -0.41 12.07
C MET A 500 -4.09 -1.19 12.84
N ALA A 501 -5.31 -0.67 12.84
CA ALA A 501 -6.46 -1.33 13.45
C ALA A 501 -7.73 -1.09 12.61
N PRO A 502 -8.76 -1.94 12.68
CA PRO A 502 -10.06 -1.68 12.07
C PRO A 502 -10.63 -0.32 12.50
N GLN A 503 -11.18 0.44 11.57
CA GLN A 503 -11.84 1.72 11.86
C GLN A 503 -13.20 1.50 12.54
N GLU A 504 -13.92 0.47 12.14
CA GLU A 504 -15.24 0.16 12.68
C GLU A 504 -15.12 -0.65 13.96
N GLY A 505 -15.88 -0.26 14.99
CA GLY A 505 -15.97 -1.01 16.24
C GLY A 505 -14.77 -0.86 17.18
N VAL A 506 -13.68 -0.22 16.78
CA VAL A 506 -12.45 -0.11 17.56
C VAL A 506 -11.96 1.35 17.63
N SER A 507 -11.59 1.83 18.81
CA SER A 507 -10.87 3.08 19.01
C SER A 507 -9.50 2.80 19.59
N LEU A 508 -8.46 3.35 18.96
CA LEU A 508 -7.07 3.24 19.40
C LEU A 508 -6.55 4.61 19.86
N SER A 509 -5.82 4.63 20.97
CA SER A 509 -5.15 5.83 21.49
C SER A 509 -3.88 5.44 22.24
N GLY A 510 -2.90 6.33 22.31
CA GLY A 510 -1.65 6.09 23.05
C GLY A 510 -0.82 7.36 23.13
N PRO A 511 0.03 7.53 24.16
CA PRO A 511 0.82 8.75 24.34
C PRO A 511 1.84 8.96 23.22
N GLN A 512 2.32 7.87 22.61
CA GLN A 512 3.31 7.89 21.53
C GLN A 512 2.67 7.95 20.13
N LEU A 513 1.34 7.84 20.04
CA LEU A 513 0.65 7.67 18.77
C LEU A 513 0.26 9.00 18.13
N GLN A 514 0.59 9.14 16.86
CA GLN A 514 0.08 10.19 15.98
C GLN A 514 -0.81 9.56 14.92
N ALA A 515 -2.07 9.99 14.83
CA ALA A 515 -2.99 9.52 13.80
C ALA A 515 -2.60 10.09 12.43
N ILE A 516 -2.38 9.21 11.45
CA ILE A 516 -2.05 9.60 10.06
C ILE A 516 -3.31 9.63 9.20
N GLY A 517 -4.34 8.85 9.56
CA GLY A 517 -5.62 8.82 8.86
C GLY A 517 -6.13 7.40 8.71
N THR A 518 -6.85 7.14 7.63
CA THR A 518 -7.41 5.81 7.32
C THR A 518 -6.91 5.31 5.97
N ARG A 519 -6.61 4.01 5.87
CA ARG A 519 -6.28 3.32 4.62
C ARG A 519 -7.19 2.13 4.41
N GLN A 520 -7.62 1.92 3.16
CA GLN A 520 -8.37 0.73 2.78
C GLN A 520 -7.39 -0.38 2.41
N VAL A 521 -7.48 -1.52 3.07
CA VAL A 521 -6.66 -2.72 2.80
C VAL A 521 -7.60 -3.91 2.70
N GLN A 522 -7.59 -4.63 1.58
CA GLN A 522 -8.48 -5.78 1.32
C GLN A 522 -9.99 -5.48 1.53
N GLY A 523 -10.41 -4.25 1.25
CA GLY A 523 -11.80 -3.81 1.44
C GLY A 523 -12.16 -3.40 2.87
N VAL A 524 -11.25 -3.58 3.83
CA VAL A 524 -11.43 -3.13 5.23
C VAL A 524 -10.79 -1.75 5.39
N ASN A 525 -11.54 -0.81 6.00
CA ASN A 525 -10.99 0.48 6.37
C ASN A 525 -10.22 0.35 7.68
N LEU A 526 -8.92 0.59 7.62
CA LEU A 526 -8.01 0.58 8.76
C LEU A 526 -7.68 2.01 9.14
N GLN A 527 -7.69 2.31 10.43
CA GLN A 527 -7.09 3.52 11.00
C GLN A 527 -5.59 3.28 11.18
N VAL A 528 -4.79 4.26 10.77
CA VAL A 528 -3.33 4.19 10.75
C VAL A 528 -2.75 5.21 11.71
N PHE A 529 -1.86 4.75 12.59
CA PHE A 529 -1.12 5.56 13.54
C PHE A 529 0.38 5.34 13.34
N THR A 530 1.19 6.32 13.73
CA THR A 530 2.64 6.21 13.79
C THR A 530 3.15 6.52 15.18
N ALA A 531 4.25 5.85 15.56
CA ALA A 531 5.13 6.26 16.63
C ALA A 531 6.56 6.32 16.07
N SER A 532 7.42 7.17 16.61
CA SER A 532 8.77 7.37 16.07
C SER A 532 9.81 7.39 17.19
N ALA A 533 11.05 7.03 16.84
CA ALA A 533 12.20 7.03 17.74
C ALA A 533 11.96 6.23 19.03
N LEU A 534 11.47 4.99 18.90
CA LEU A 534 11.29 4.10 20.04
C LEU A 534 12.65 3.54 20.47
N GLN A 535 12.94 3.61 21.77
CA GLN A 535 14.20 3.13 22.31
C GLN A 535 14.14 1.63 22.61
N ALA A 536 15.27 0.95 22.48
CA ALA A 536 15.39 -0.44 22.94
C ALA A 536 15.01 -0.57 24.42
N GLY A 537 14.22 -1.58 24.76
CA GLY A 537 13.73 -1.84 26.12
C GLY A 537 12.57 -0.94 26.56
N SER A 538 12.14 0.03 25.74
CA SER A 538 10.91 0.78 26.00
C SER A 538 9.65 -0.03 25.64
N THR A 539 8.47 0.51 25.95
CA THR A 539 7.19 -0.05 25.49
C THR A 539 6.49 0.93 24.58
N LEU A 540 5.77 0.38 23.59
CA LEU A 540 4.76 1.09 22.82
C LEU A 540 3.42 0.89 23.52
N ASP A 541 2.95 1.93 24.20
CA ASP A 541 1.73 1.87 25.01
C ASP A 541 0.50 2.27 24.20
N LEU A 542 -0.47 1.37 24.17
CA LEU A 542 -1.68 1.44 23.38
C LEU A 542 -2.89 1.19 24.28
N THR A 543 -3.96 1.93 24.05
CA THR A 543 -5.27 1.70 24.65
C THR A 543 -6.28 1.45 23.55
N LEU A 544 -6.77 0.22 23.50
CA LEU A 544 -7.79 -0.25 22.57
C LEU A 544 -9.16 -0.24 23.28
N GLY A 545 -10.15 0.42 22.69
CA GLY A 545 -11.53 0.40 23.16
C GLY A 545 -12.46 -0.20 22.10
N VAL A 546 -13.31 -1.16 22.49
CA VAL A 546 -14.29 -1.75 21.56
C VAL A 546 -15.63 -1.02 21.71
N ARG A 547 -16.05 -0.33 20.64
CA ARG A 547 -17.35 0.34 20.57
C ARG A 547 -18.40 -0.68 20.12
N ARG A 548 -19.24 -1.17 21.04
CA ARG A 548 -20.44 -1.90 20.65
C ARG A 548 -21.30 -1.02 19.75
N ALA A 549 -21.68 -1.53 18.59
CA ALA A 549 -22.78 -0.96 17.82
C ALA A 549 -24.02 -1.00 18.72
N PHE A 550 -24.47 0.16 19.19
CA PHE A 550 -25.79 0.26 19.82
C PHE A 550 -26.84 -0.12 18.76
N PRO A 551 -27.79 -1.04 19.06
CA PRO A 551 -28.76 -1.54 18.08
C PRO A 551 -29.79 -0.50 17.61
N TRP A 552 -29.69 0.74 18.06
CA TRP A 552 -30.54 1.86 17.67
C TRP A 552 -29.74 2.93 16.92
N ARG A 553 -28.94 2.54 15.92
CA ARG A 553 -28.51 3.53 14.92
C ARG A 553 -29.67 3.81 13.97
N LEU A 554 -30.44 4.86 14.28
CA LEU A 554 -31.40 5.46 13.35
C LEU A 554 -30.62 5.93 12.12
N ASN A 555 -30.74 5.17 11.03
CA ASN A 555 -30.22 5.54 9.72
C ASN A 555 -31.11 6.66 9.16
N LEU A 556 -30.69 7.92 9.37
CA LEU A 556 -31.40 9.11 8.92
C LEU A 556 -30.92 9.54 7.53
N ASN A 557 -30.90 8.61 6.57
CA ASN A 557 -30.68 8.96 5.18
C ASN A 557 -31.83 8.43 4.32
N ALA A 558 -32.50 9.39 3.67
CA ALA A 558 -33.58 9.27 2.69
C ALA A 558 -34.91 8.66 3.19
N GLY A 559 -35.90 9.53 3.47
CA GLY A 559 -37.30 9.21 3.12
C GLY A 559 -38.40 9.39 4.15
N ASN A 560 -38.15 9.54 5.46
CA ASN A 560 -39.23 9.59 6.46
C ASN A 560 -39.22 10.85 7.34
N SER A 561 -39.75 11.96 6.80
CA SER A 561 -40.05 13.21 7.52
C SER A 561 -41.07 13.03 8.66
N LEU A 562 -41.81 11.91 8.66
CA LEU A 562 -42.79 11.56 9.68
C LEU A 562 -42.18 11.22 11.06
N ILE A 563 -40.96 10.68 11.10
CA ILE A 563 -40.34 10.22 12.36
C ILE A 563 -39.70 11.39 13.10
N VAL A 564 -39.05 12.31 12.39
CA VAL A 564 -38.53 13.57 12.97
C VAL A 564 -39.67 14.43 13.48
N GLY A 565 -40.79 14.49 12.73
CA GLY A 565 -42.02 15.15 13.19
C GLY A 565 -42.58 14.54 14.49
N LEU A 566 -42.58 13.21 14.62
CA LEU A 566 -43.09 12.53 15.82
C LEU A 566 -42.20 12.77 17.06
N VAL A 567 -40.88 12.77 16.91
CA VAL A 567 -39.94 13.00 18.03
C VAL A 567 -40.03 14.45 18.51
N VAL A 568 -40.11 15.42 17.59
CA VAL A 568 -40.32 16.83 17.94
C VAL A 568 -41.69 17.03 18.59
N PHE A 569 -42.74 16.39 18.07
CA PHE A 569 -44.08 16.46 18.65
C PHE A 569 -44.15 15.88 20.06
N ILE A 570 -43.50 14.73 20.31
CA ILE A 570 -43.43 14.11 21.64
C ILE A 570 -42.60 14.99 22.60
N ALA A 571 -41.49 15.57 22.15
CA ALA A 571 -40.69 16.48 22.97
C ALA A 571 -41.46 17.77 23.33
N VAL A 572 -42.22 18.34 22.39
CA VAL A 572 -43.08 19.50 22.62
C VAL A 572 -44.24 19.14 23.53
N ALA A 573 -44.89 17.98 23.35
CA ALA A 573 -45.98 17.52 24.20
C ALA A 573 -45.51 17.23 25.63
N LEU A 574 -44.33 16.63 25.81
CA LEU A 574 -43.72 16.43 27.12
C LEU A 574 -43.29 17.76 27.75
N GLY A 575 -42.75 18.69 26.96
CA GLY A 575 -42.42 20.05 27.43
C GLY A 575 -43.65 20.82 27.89
N LEU A 576 -44.74 20.79 27.12
CA LEU A 576 -46.03 21.39 27.47
C LEU A 576 -46.67 20.69 28.67
N GLY A 577 -46.56 19.37 28.79
CA GLY A 577 -47.03 18.60 29.94
C GLY A 577 -46.28 18.94 31.22
N VAL A 578 -44.95 19.08 31.16
CA VAL A 578 -44.11 19.50 32.30
C VAL A 578 -44.36 20.97 32.65
N TRP A 579 -44.58 21.83 31.66
CA TRP A 579 -44.93 23.24 31.86
C TRP A 579 -46.31 23.41 32.51
N TYR A 580 -47.31 22.67 32.03
CA TYR A 580 -48.65 22.64 32.62
C TYR A 580 -48.64 22.05 34.03
N TRP A 581 -47.90 20.96 34.26
CA TRP A 581 -47.74 20.36 35.58
C TRP A 581 -47.00 21.27 36.57
N ARG A 582 -46.05 22.08 36.09
CA ARG A 582 -45.39 23.14 36.88
C ARG A 582 -46.34 24.30 37.19
N GLN A 583 -47.22 24.68 36.26
CA GLN A 583 -48.22 25.73 36.50
C GLN A 583 -49.29 25.32 37.52
N VAL A 584 -49.71 24.04 37.53
CA VAL A 584 -50.76 23.55 38.45
C VAL A 584 -50.22 23.29 39.87
N ARG A 585 -48.90 23.26 40.08
CA ARG A 585 -48.27 22.91 41.38
C ARG A 585 -47.57 24.05 42.14
N LEU A 586 -47.60 25.29 41.65
CA LEU A 586 -47.02 26.40 42.40
C LEU A 586 -48.11 27.15 43.20
N PRO A 587 -47.98 27.25 44.54
CA PRO A 587 -48.96 27.93 45.38
C PRO A 587 -48.94 29.44 45.12
N GLN A 588 -50.15 30.01 45.13
CA GLN A 588 -50.46 31.41 44.88
C GLN A 588 -49.54 32.37 45.64
N ARG A 589 -48.90 33.28 44.91
CA ARG A 589 -48.45 34.55 45.48
C ARG A 589 -48.86 35.69 44.57
N THR A 590 -49.54 36.64 45.21
CA THR A 590 -50.40 37.70 44.71
C THR A 590 -49.62 38.90 44.13
N GLU A 591 -50.10 39.40 42.99
CA GLU A 591 -49.96 40.76 42.36
C GLU A 591 -48.61 41.21 41.74
N PRO A 592 -48.60 42.16 40.77
CA PRO A 592 -49.71 42.79 40.01
C PRO A 592 -49.57 42.69 38.46
N SER A 593 -50.67 43.03 37.77
CA SER A 593 -50.87 43.10 36.31
C SER A 593 -49.98 44.15 35.59
N PRO A 594 -49.69 43.97 34.29
CA PRO A 594 -50.06 45.04 33.35
C PRO A 594 -50.65 44.56 32.00
N GLU A 595 -51.70 45.29 31.62
CA GLU A 595 -52.11 45.80 30.30
C GLU A 595 -52.44 44.87 29.10
N ILE A 596 -53.66 45.09 28.62
CA ILE A 596 -54.29 44.56 27.42
C ILE A 596 -53.86 45.44 26.23
N GLU A 597 -53.22 44.86 25.22
CA GLU A 597 -52.94 45.55 23.95
C GLU A 597 -54.15 45.42 23.01
N SER A 598 -54.68 46.56 22.57
CA SER A 598 -55.87 46.72 21.73
C SER A 598 -55.56 46.56 20.24
N GLU A 599 -56.46 45.93 19.46
CA GLU A 599 -56.37 45.82 17.99
C GLU A 599 -56.44 47.20 17.28
N ASP A 600 -55.37 47.60 16.60
CA ASP A 600 -55.26 48.88 15.86
C ASP A 600 -55.75 48.75 14.39
N PRO A 601 -56.68 49.61 13.92
CA PRO A 601 -57.10 49.69 12.51
C PRO A 601 -55.97 49.85 11.48
N VAL A 602 -54.85 50.47 11.86
CA VAL A 602 -53.70 50.68 10.97
C VAL A 602 -53.01 49.35 10.67
N ALA A 603 -52.85 48.48 11.67
CA ALA A 603 -52.25 47.16 11.51
C ALA A 603 -53.07 46.25 10.58
N ILE A 604 -54.41 46.37 10.59
CA ILE A 604 -55.29 45.62 9.68
C ILE A 604 -55.19 46.16 8.24
N LEU A 605 -54.97 47.47 8.06
CA LEU A 605 -54.79 48.05 6.73
C LEU A 605 -53.47 47.59 6.09
N ASP A 606 -52.39 47.55 6.87
CA ASP A 606 -51.09 47.04 6.41
C ASP A 606 -51.16 45.55 6.03
N ALA A 607 -51.93 44.76 6.78
CA ALA A 607 -52.20 43.36 6.43
C ALA A 607 -52.96 43.20 5.11
N ILE A 608 -53.85 44.13 4.75
CA ILE A 608 -54.55 44.12 3.44
C ILE A 608 -53.58 44.49 2.32
N ILE A 609 -52.68 45.45 2.53
CA ILE A 609 -51.68 45.86 1.53
C ILE A 609 -50.71 44.71 1.24
N ALA A 610 -50.18 44.08 2.29
CA ALA A 610 -49.30 42.92 2.14
C ALA A 610 -49.98 41.76 1.40
N LEU A 611 -51.27 41.54 1.64
CA LEU A 611 -52.04 40.52 0.94
C LEU A 611 -52.28 40.87 -0.55
N ASP A 612 -52.48 42.15 -0.88
CA ASP A 612 -52.63 42.64 -2.26
C ASP A 612 -51.31 42.49 -3.06
N ASP A 613 -50.16 42.70 -2.41
CA ASP A 613 -48.84 42.52 -3.02
C ASP A 613 -48.51 41.04 -3.30
N LEU A 614 -48.82 40.14 -2.37
CA LEU A 614 -48.63 38.69 -2.55
C LEU A 614 -49.49 38.13 -3.69
N TYR A 615 -50.72 38.64 -3.87
CA TYR A 615 -51.57 38.24 -4.99
C TYR A 615 -51.03 38.75 -6.33
N ARG A 616 -50.53 40.00 -6.38
CA ARG A 616 -49.88 40.54 -7.58
C ARG A 616 -48.60 39.81 -7.97
N ALA A 617 -47.87 39.29 -7.00
CA ALA A 617 -46.69 38.45 -7.20
C ALA A 617 -47.02 37.04 -7.71
N GLY A 618 -48.30 36.65 -7.78
CA GLY A 618 -48.74 35.32 -8.20
C GLY A 618 -48.52 34.24 -7.14
N GLU A 619 -48.17 34.61 -5.91
CA GLU A 619 -47.86 33.71 -4.81
C GLU A 619 -49.11 33.23 -4.06
N LEU A 620 -50.29 33.76 -4.41
CA LEU A 620 -51.55 33.41 -3.78
C LEU A 620 -52.64 33.03 -4.81
N PRO A 621 -53.35 31.89 -4.65
CA PRO A 621 -54.52 31.57 -5.46
C PRO A 621 -55.65 32.58 -5.29
N GLU A 622 -56.36 32.91 -6.37
CA GLU A 622 -57.40 33.96 -6.39
C GLU A 622 -58.52 33.72 -5.37
N GLU A 623 -58.92 32.47 -5.14
CA GLU A 623 -59.95 32.11 -4.16
C GLU A 623 -59.49 32.40 -2.72
N ALA A 624 -58.26 32.03 -2.36
CA ALA A 624 -57.68 32.29 -1.05
C ALA A 624 -57.49 33.80 -0.80
N TYR A 625 -57.11 34.54 -1.85
CA TYR A 625 -56.96 35.99 -1.80
C TYR A 625 -58.29 36.68 -1.48
N ARG A 626 -59.35 36.32 -2.22
CA ARG A 626 -60.68 36.92 -2.04
C ARG A 626 -61.24 36.65 -0.64
N THR A 627 -61.13 35.42 -0.13
CA THR A 627 -61.65 35.07 1.20
C THR A 627 -60.92 35.82 2.31
N ARG A 628 -59.58 35.85 2.29
CA ARG A 628 -58.78 36.55 3.32
C ARG A 628 -58.98 38.06 3.28
N ARG A 629 -59.11 38.63 2.09
CA ARG A 629 -59.33 40.07 1.92
C ARG A 629 -60.70 40.52 2.44
N GLU A 630 -61.74 39.71 2.24
CA GLU A 630 -63.06 40.02 2.80
C GLU A 630 -63.11 39.87 4.32
N GLU A 631 -62.39 38.91 4.89
CA GLU A 631 -62.25 38.76 6.34
C GLU A 631 -61.58 40.00 6.98
N LEU A 632 -60.47 40.46 6.42
CA LEU A 632 -59.76 41.64 6.92
C LEU A 632 -60.57 42.92 6.75
N LYS A 633 -61.30 43.08 5.65
CA LYS A 633 -62.24 44.19 5.47
C LYS A 633 -63.42 44.13 6.45
N ALA A 634 -63.92 42.94 6.79
CA ALA A 634 -64.96 42.78 7.79
C ALA A 634 -64.47 43.22 9.18
N ARG A 635 -63.24 42.81 9.56
CA ARG A 635 -62.62 43.24 10.82
C ARG A 635 -62.37 44.75 10.86
N LEU A 636 -61.88 45.34 9.77
CA LEU A 636 -61.69 46.79 9.68
C LEU A 636 -63.02 47.57 9.74
N ARG A 637 -64.10 47.01 9.18
CA ARG A 637 -65.45 47.59 9.28
C ARG A 637 -65.98 47.55 10.71
N ASN A 638 -65.75 46.46 11.44
CA ASN A 638 -66.15 46.34 12.85
C ASN A 638 -65.43 47.34 13.76
N LEU A 639 -64.18 47.71 13.43
CA LEU A 639 -63.43 48.74 14.16
C LEU A 639 -63.82 50.18 13.79
N LYS A 640 -64.46 50.39 12.62
CA LYS A 640 -64.87 51.72 12.13
C LYS A 640 -66.33 52.08 12.43
N GLN A 641 -67.15 51.17 12.96
CA GLN A 641 -68.49 51.53 13.42
C GLN A 641 -68.38 52.32 14.74
N PRO A 642 -68.92 53.55 14.84
CA PRO A 642 -69.03 54.21 16.13
C PRO A 642 -69.96 53.37 17.02
N LYS A 643 -69.49 53.07 18.23
CA LYS A 643 -70.36 52.54 19.29
C LYS A 643 -71.40 53.61 19.61
N ASP A 644 -72.59 53.51 19.03
CA ASP A 644 -73.76 54.19 19.58
C ASP A 644 -74.08 53.56 20.95
N SER A 645 -74.38 54.48 21.87
CA SER A 645 -74.46 54.33 23.33
C SER A 645 -75.49 53.31 23.81
#